data_AF-A0A497PYL4-F1
#
_entry.id   AF-A0A497PYL4-F1
#
_cell.length_a   1.000
_cell.length_b   1.000
_cell.length_c   1.000
_cell.angle_alpha   90.00
_cell.angle_beta   90.00
_cell.angle_gamma   90.00
#
_symmetry.space_group_name_H-M   'P 1'
#
loop_
_entity.id
_entity.type
_entity.pdbx_description
1 polymer ?
#
loop_
_entity_poly.entity_id
_entity_poly.type
_entity_poly.pdbx_seq_one_letter_code
_entity_poly.pdbx_strand_id
1 'polypeptide(L)'
;MSRTERKNIQTSSTVEAIRMASASVLGTTTGLGYPIGSAIGSGNVLEEHSGSVAGNVAPLIFAIRDTLMSAENLELLSIEWDLERTPGPDVLPEQLVVAGGSEGGTGSHVCVLTWEKGVVDPFKIDEYMRVLSKKIGDIETAVINNELNYDLEGLAVLQRFADRLNSVLYVDMIDRRFQGSWDSLQVKADHVDVDMTAKMLVRDDFTLFPPGMRVVGRKELEFRLPSSTTDDAIEHFKHRVLTPSAVDTLTVDIPETGQAILRELNEYAYAQEEEDIVEGLLGVLRSFLGLDEIPLNEIANLQPRIDEFADHLASVVNSLEHIVEAHLSSGKSLTVDGHKSALVEAIGTSDEPLSGIRKDIAVSIVEQMSKSVSREILGAAEIRAWELKSSLRYSIDYAKKVAQYFTSELGHYLVIEAARKTFAVALKDFRSESLSGDMASADAMLFEKFYSEVKAQLDASFAKKSYSGEHFADYRELMSAVSRDMIDAFRNIDVWSLVNFEDVADVAQAEIEAKHSVPEGTKNLTERGNSLQDLLEDFKTLVSETIPDVADTILSKPLVRRIIERMRSEGTSVVDELAHAIEGASEKSDEWKDEAKRWAEDFRAENVAELDAPHALLALLQFIHEELGAATTPSAIADRVKAEADAMESAYLAKVQEWEQICAQIEQENHIIRERNEKREQLLREVQERYESELAQYEAELRHFNDKMEQRRIRSVSVLSEDGSPSVAPPVEEPLPVEPTKPEPLEPKVFEIKAQYPEGELKPLPEKPQPDPKVTLYIELRDLLHGKLADMKERENVMEEAFARRVLRLQAEGLSSTESVSVNLSKGFLDHLMSSRIRGLGRLLPRISRVYLRDPKTTDLLYLVSYRHFGDNLTITVGSTFLR
;
A
#
# COMPACT_ATOMS: atom_id res chain seq x y z
N MET A 1 4.88 -54.81 17.50
CA MET A 1 5.87 -54.58 18.57
C MET A 1 6.17 -53.10 18.59
N SER A 2 6.06 -52.45 19.75
CA SER A 2 6.27 -51.02 19.92
C SER A 2 7.70 -50.65 19.49
N ARG A 3 7.82 -49.81 18.45
CA ARG A 3 9.08 -49.15 18.11
C ARG A 3 9.51 -48.39 19.36
N THR A 4 10.58 -48.87 20.01
CA THR A 4 11.33 -48.13 21.01
C THR A 4 11.55 -46.72 20.49
N GLU A 5 11.07 -45.71 21.22
CA GLU A 5 11.37 -44.30 21.00
C GLU A 5 12.90 -44.18 20.87
N ARG A 6 13.39 -44.07 19.63
CA ARG A 6 14.78 -43.69 19.38
C ARG A 6 14.89 -42.29 19.99
N LYS A 7 15.69 -42.14 21.06
CA LYS A 7 16.14 -40.83 21.50
C LYS A 7 16.68 -40.13 20.26
N ASN A 8 16.03 -39.05 19.82
CA ASN A 8 16.58 -38.16 18.79
C ASN A 8 18.02 -37.85 19.21
N ILE A 9 18.98 -38.10 18.33
CA ILE A 9 20.39 -37.84 18.63
C ILE A 9 20.48 -36.32 18.74
N GLN A 10 20.45 -35.80 19.96
CA GLN A 10 20.92 -34.45 20.24
C GLN A 10 22.41 -34.47 19.87
N THR A 11 22.78 -33.74 18.83
CA THR A 11 24.18 -33.44 18.52
C THR A 11 24.85 -32.90 19.79
N SER A 12 26.17 -33.08 19.90
CA SER A 12 26.93 -32.84 21.12
C SER A 12 26.85 -31.38 21.62
N SER A 13 25.81 -31.16 22.44
CA SER A 13 25.82 -30.58 23.77
C SER A 13 26.17 -29.09 23.89
N THR A 14 25.13 -28.26 23.76
CA THR A 14 24.96 -26.95 24.42
C THR A 14 25.85 -25.80 23.97
N VAL A 15 27.17 -25.99 23.78
CA VAL A 15 28.07 -24.91 23.33
C VAL A 15 27.87 -24.61 21.85
N GLU A 16 27.69 -25.65 21.02
CA GLU A 16 27.33 -25.50 19.61
C GLU A 16 25.91 -24.95 19.46
N ALA A 17 24.97 -25.34 20.33
CA ALA A 17 23.62 -24.76 20.37
C ALA A 17 23.61 -23.28 20.82
N ILE A 18 24.48 -22.91 21.79
CA ILE A 18 24.69 -21.52 22.22
C ILE A 18 25.35 -20.71 21.11
N ARG A 19 26.36 -21.27 20.42
CA ARG A 19 27.01 -20.66 19.25
C ARG A 19 26.05 -20.53 18.07
N MET A 20 25.20 -21.54 17.86
CA MET A 20 24.15 -21.61 16.84
C MET A 20 23.06 -20.57 17.02
N ALA A 21 22.71 -20.28 18.27
CA ALA A 21 21.61 -19.40 18.60
C ALA A 21 22.02 -17.92 18.65
N SER A 22 23.32 -17.60 18.70
CA SER A 22 23.83 -16.23 18.68
C SER A 22 24.30 -15.87 17.28
N ALA A 23 23.42 -15.24 16.50
CA ALA A 23 23.79 -14.47 15.33
C ALA A 23 23.78 -12.99 15.71
N SER A 24 24.83 -12.26 15.33
CA SER A 24 24.94 -10.81 15.48
C SER A 24 25.11 -10.19 14.11
N VAL A 25 24.20 -9.31 13.73
CA VAL A 25 24.32 -8.48 12.53
C VAL A 25 24.50 -7.06 12.96
N LEU A 26 25.69 -6.52 12.73
CA LEU A 26 25.97 -5.11 12.94
C LEU A 26 25.72 -4.37 11.63
N GLY A 27 24.78 -3.44 11.64
CA GLY A 27 24.55 -2.49 10.55
C GLY A 27 24.79 -1.07 11.03
N THR A 28 25.49 -0.27 10.24
CA THR A 28 25.74 1.14 10.54
C THR A 28 25.49 1.97 9.28
N THR A 29 24.95 3.17 9.46
CA THR A 29 24.85 4.18 8.41
C THR A 29 25.98 5.18 8.59
N THR A 30 26.72 5.44 7.53
CA THR A 30 27.64 6.58 7.50
C THR A 30 26.86 7.90 7.53
N GLY A 31 27.55 9.01 7.80
CA GLY A 31 26.97 10.36 7.74
C GLY A 31 26.50 10.76 6.34
N LEU A 32 26.97 10.09 5.28
CA LEU A 32 26.45 10.22 3.90
C LEU A 32 25.33 9.22 3.56
N GLY A 33 24.87 8.41 4.52
CA GLY A 33 23.74 7.50 4.36
C GLY A 33 24.06 6.13 3.75
N TYR A 34 25.34 5.76 3.61
CA TYR A 34 25.71 4.44 3.11
C TYR A 34 25.60 3.38 4.21
N PRO A 35 24.90 2.25 3.98
CA PRO A 35 24.91 1.12 4.90
C PRO A 35 26.26 0.40 4.84
N ILE A 36 26.88 0.21 5.99
CA ILE A 36 28.11 -0.56 6.19
C ILE A 36 27.90 -1.56 7.33
N GLY A 37 28.57 -2.70 7.29
CA GLY A 37 28.43 -3.70 8.34
C GLY A 37 28.69 -5.13 7.91
N SER A 38 28.66 -6.03 8.89
CA SER A 38 28.82 -7.46 8.68
C SER A 38 27.92 -8.25 9.60
N ALA A 39 27.56 -9.45 9.17
CA ALA A 39 27.02 -10.48 10.03
C ALA A 39 28.14 -11.37 10.57
N ILE A 40 28.01 -11.79 11.81
CA ILE A 40 28.86 -12.82 12.40
C ILE A 40 27.95 -13.77 13.18
N GLY A 41 28.20 -15.05 13.04
CA GLY A 41 27.41 -16.07 13.69
C GLY A 41 27.90 -17.45 13.30
N SER A 42 27.29 -18.45 13.89
CA SER A 42 27.52 -19.85 13.53
C SER A 42 27.04 -20.17 12.10
N GLY A 43 27.92 -20.75 11.30
CA GLY A 43 27.60 -21.24 9.97
C GLY A 43 28.51 -20.60 8.94
N ASN A 44 29.17 -21.44 8.14
CA ASN A 44 30.14 -21.00 7.15
C ASN A 44 29.52 -20.04 6.13
N VAL A 45 28.25 -20.27 5.76
CA VAL A 45 27.52 -19.46 4.78
C VAL A 45 27.24 -18.04 5.30
N LEU A 46 26.88 -17.87 6.57
CA LEU A 46 26.60 -16.56 7.15
C LEU A 46 27.87 -15.68 7.19
N GLU A 47 29.02 -16.26 7.52
CA GLU A 47 30.29 -15.54 7.54
C GLU A 47 30.76 -15.17 6.11
N GLU A 48 30.62 -16.10 5.16
CA GLU A 48 30.93 -15.88 3.73
C GLU A 48 30.08 -14.75 3.12
N HIS A 49 28.79 -14.68 3.49
CA HIS A 49 27.83 -13.70 2.97
C HIS A 49 27.55 -12.55 3.95
N SER A 50 28.42 -12.37 4.95
CA SER A 50 28.22 -11.45 6.07
C SER A 50 27.87 -10.02 5.68
N GLY A 51 28.57 -9.47 4.68
CA GLY A 51 28.29 -8.13 4.16
C GLY A 51 26.93 -8.01 3.46
N SER A 52 26.50 -9.05 2.75
CA SER A 52 25.19 -9.09 2.10
C SER A 52 24.05 -9.14 3.12
N VAL A 53 24.18 -9.97 4.15
CA VAL A 53 23.17 -10.07 5.22
C VAL A 53 23.03 -8.73 5.95
N ALA A 54 24.15 -8.11 6.35
CA ALA A 54 24.12 -6.80 6.99
C ALA A 54 23.55 -5.72 6.06
N GLY A 55 23.93 -5.73 4.77
CA GLY A 55 23.41 -4.81 3.77
C GLY A 55 21.90 -4.93 3.52
N ASN A 56 21.31 -6.10 3.71
CA ASN A 56 19.87 -6.33 3.57
C ASN A 56 19.10 -6.01 4.86
N VAL A 57 19.65 -6.34 6.03
CA VAL A 57 19.00 -6.11 7.32
C VAL A 57 19.04 -4.62 7.71
N ALA A 58 20.14 -3.92 7.41
CA ALA A 58 20.32 -2.54 7.84
C ALA A 58 19.24 -1.57 7.31
N PRO A 59 18.86 -1.58 6.02
CA PRO A 59 17.77 -0.76 5.50
C PRO A 59 16.42 -0.99 6.20
N LEU A 60 16.11 -2.24 6.60
CA LEU A 60 14.86 -2.55 7.32
C LEU A 60 14.79 -1.83 8.67
N ILE A 61 15.92 -1.78 9.39
CA ILE A 61 16.01 -1.10 10.68
C ILE A 61 16.05 0.42 10.50
N PHE A 62 16.76 0.91 9.47
CA PHE A 62 16.84 2.34 9.18
C PHE A 62 15.50 2.92 8.74
N ALA A 63 14.67 2.18 7.99
CA ALA A 63 13.32 2.61 7.67
C ALA A 63 12.51 2.93 8.94
N ILE A 64 12.50 2.04 9.93
CA ILE A 64 11.82 2.29 11.21
C ILE A 64 12.45 3.46 11.97
N ARG A 65 13.79 3.45 12.11
CA ARG A 65 14.52 4.48 12.87
C ARG A 65 14.28 5.86 12.29
N ASP A 66 14.41 6.00 10.97
CA ASP A 66 14.37 7.28 10.28
C ASP A 66 12.95 7.84 10.27
N THR A 67 11.92 6.99 10.13
CA THR A 67 10.52 7.41 10.29
C THR A 67 10.22 7.88 11.71
N LEU A 68 10.66 7.17 12.75
CA LEU A 68 10.47 7.61 14.14
C LEU A 68 11.26 8.89 14.46
N MET A 69 12.46 9.05 13.90
CA MET A 69 13.23 10.27 14.05
C MET A 69 12.62 11.46 13.29
N SER A 70 12.09 11.25 12.08
CA SER A 70 11.52 12.32 11.26
C SER A 70 10.12 12.74 11.76
N ALA A 71 9.25 11.79 12.07
CA ALA A 71 7.88 12.04 12.51
C ALA A 71 7.85 12.54 13.96
N GLU A 72 8.63 11.90 14.85
CA GLU A 72 8.50 12.10 16.29
C GLU A 72 9.72 12.70 16.97
N ASN A 73 10.85 12.85 16.26
CA ASN A 73 12.14 13.16 16.84
C ASN A 73 12.46 12.22 18.03
N LEU A 74 12.16 10.92 17.85
CA LEU A 74 12.42 9.87 18.83
C LEU A 74 13.47 8.89 18.30
N GLU A 75 14.51 8.67 19.09
CA GLU A 75 15.58 7.73 18.78
C GLU A 75 15.14 6.31 19.14
N LEU A 76 15.28 5.39 18.20
CA LEU A 76 15.06 3.97 18.43
C LEU A 76 16.20 3.39 19.28
N LEU A 77 15.88 2.95 20.50
CA LEU A 77 16.85 2.28 21.37
C LEU A 77 16.88 0.78 21.15
N SER A 78 15.71 0.15 21.22
CA SER A 78 15.61 -1.27 20.92
C SER A 78 14.21 -1.71 20.53
N ILE A 79 14.17 -2.83 19.81
CA ILE A 79 12.99 -3.59 19.48
C ILE A 79 13.24 -5.04 19.88
N GLU A 80 12.25 -5.66 20.53
CA GLU A 80 12.32 -7.03 21.01
C GLU A 80 11.18 -7.85 20.41
N TRP A 81 11.51 -8.93 19.72
CA TRP A 81 10.57 -9.95 19.30
C TRP A 81 10.85 -11.26 20.03
N ASP A 82 9.84 -11.76 20.71
CA ASP A 82 9.83 -13.11 21.26
C ASP A 82 9.66 -14.12 20.12
N LEU A 83 10.53 -15.12 20.05
CA LEU A 83 10.48 -16.12 18.98
C LEU A 83 9.67 -17.32 19.46
N GLU A 84 8.40 -17.38 19.05
CA GLU A 84 7.58 -18.56 19.24
C GLU A 84 8.09 -19.70 18.36
N ARG A 85 8.11 -20.92 18.89
CA ARG A 85 8.62 -22.09 18.20
C ARG A 85 7.57 -23.17 18.08
N THR A 86 7.63 -23.91 16.98
CA THR A 86 6.98 -25.23 16.93
C THR A 86 7.78 -26.23 17.78
N PRO A 87 7.10 -27.16 18.49
CA PRO A 87 7.79 -28.23 19.19
C PRO A 87 8.74 -28.98 18.25
N GLY A 88 9.99 -29.16 18.66
CA GLY A 88 11.02 -29.76 17.84
C GLY A 88 12.21 -30.24 18.66
N PRO A 89 13.05 -31.10 18.08
CA PRO A 89 14.27 -31.58 18.74
C PRO A 89 15.39 -30.53 18.82
N ASP A 90 15.31 -29.49 17.98
CA ASP A 90 16.35 -28.47 17.80
C ASP A 90 16.30 -27.40 18.89
N VAL A 91 17.49 -26.92 19.31
CA VAL A 91 17.62 -25.74 20.17
C VAL A 91 17.66 -24.52 19.27
N LEU A 92 16.60 -23.72 19.31
CA LEU A 92 16.44 -22.50 18.50
C LEU A 92 16.46 -21.26 19.41
N PRO A 93 16.82 -20.07 18.87
CA PRO A 93 16.75 -18.83 19.63
C PRO A 93 15.32 -18.52 20.11
N GLU A 94 15.20 -17.87 21.26
CA GLU A 94 13.94 -17.51 21.92
C GLU A 94 13.59 -16.02 21.80
N GLN A 95 14.55 -15.17 21.44
CA GLN A 95 14.31 -13.73 21.27
C GLN A 95 15.21 -13.14 20.18
N LEU A 96 14.65 -12.30 19.33
CA LEU A 96 15.33 -11.40 18.42
C LEU A 96 15.34 -9.99 19.06
N VAL A 97 16.51 -9.39 19.18
CA VAL A 97 16.68 -8.05 19.74
C VAL A 97 17.42 -7.19 18.72
N VAL A 98 16.82 -6.08 18.31
CA VAL A 98 17.50 -5.02 17.59
C VAL A 98 17.77 -3.91 18.59
N ALA A 99 19.00 -3.45 18.70
CA ALA A 99 19.37 -2.32 19.54
C ALA A 99 20.18 -1.31 18.73
N GLY A 100 19.83 -0.04 18.86
CA GLY A 100 20.40 1.08 18.12
C GLY A 100 21.09 2.08 19.03
N GLY A 101 21.92 2.93 18.42
CA GLY A 101 22.47 4.13 19.02
C GLY A 101 22.94 5.08 17.93
N SER A 102 22.80 6.38 18.15
CA SER A 102 23.26 7.42 17.22
C SER A 102 24.09 8.48 17.92
N GLU A 103 25.12 8.96 17.23
CA GLU A 103 25.92 10.10 17.69
C GLU A 103 26.48 10.85 16.47
N GLY A 104 26.35 12.19 16.45
CA GLY A 104 26.98 13.02 15.42
C GLY A 104 26.42 12.87 14.00
N GLY A 105 25.18 12.39 13.83
CA GLY A 105 24.56 12.15 12.52
C GLY A 105 24.85 10.76 11.93
N THR A 106 25.70 9.97 12.58
CA THR A 106 25.95 8.56 12.26
C THR A 106 25.08 7.70 13.18
N GLY A 107 24.43 6.67 12.64
CA GLY A 107 23.60 5.76 13.42
C GLY A 107 24.00 4.31 13.24
N SER A 108 24.20 3.60 14.35
CA SER A 108 24.60 2.20 14.38
C SER A 108 23.52 1.36 15.05
N HIS A 109 23.35 0.13 14.59
CA HIS A 109 22.48 -0.85 15.19
C HIS A 109 23.13 -2.23 15.17
N VAL A 110 22.72 -3.04 16.14
CA VAL A 110 23.01 -4.47 16.16
C VAL A 110 21.71 -5.24 16.27
N CYS A 111 21.60 -6.28 15.44
CA CYS A 111 20.54 -7.25 15.45
C CYS A 111 21.08 -8.56 16.03
N VAL A 112 20.42 -9.08 17.06
CA VAL A 112 20.91 -10.19 17.86
C VAL A 112 19.83 -11.27 17.98
N LEU A 113 20.19 -12.51 17.67
CA LEU A 113 19.43 -13.69 18.08
C LEU A 113 19.96 -14.19 19.43
N THR A 114 19.05 -14.43 20.38
CA THR A 114 19.38 -14.90 21.72
C THR A 114 18.67 -16.21 22.03
N TRP A 115 19.32 -17.09 22.77
CA TRP A 115 18.82 -18.44 23.11
C TRP A 115 17.88 -18.48 24.31
N GLU A 116 17.88 -17.44 25.14
CA GLU A 116 17.02 -17.31 26.31
C GLU A 116 16.52 -15.87 26.37
N LYS A 117 15.21 -15.71 26.62
CA LYS A 117 14.58 -14.40 26.70
C LYS A 117 15.19 -13.56 27.82
N GLY A 118 15.45 -12.29 27.52
CA GLY A 118 15.97 -11.35 28.50
C GLY A 118 17.42 -11.58 28.92
N VAL A 119 18.20 -12.28 28.09
CA VAL A 119 19.65 -12.40 28.28
C VAL A 119 20.39 -11.13 27.87
N VAL A 120 19.88 -10.41 26.87
CA VAL A 120 20.51 -9.19 26.33
C VAL A 120 19.91 -7.95 26.98
N ASP A 121 20.77 -7.10 27.52
CA ASP A 121 20.42 -5.78 28.03
C ASP A 121 20.55 -4.71 26.92
N PRO A 122 19.43 -4.19 26.38
CA PRO A 122 19.46 -3.25 25.27
C PRO A 122 20.10 -1.90 25.64
N PHE A 123 20.04 -1.47 26.90
CA PHE A 123 20.61 -0.18 27.32
C PHE A 123 22.14 -0.20 27.32
N LYS A 124 22.75 -1.32 27.75
CA LYS A 124 24.20 -1.50 27.64
C LYS A 124 24.68 -1.57 26.19
N ILE A 125 23.87 -2.15 25.31
CA ILE A 125 24.18 -2.19 23.88
C ILE A 125 24.06 -0.80 23.28
N ASP A 126 23.02 -0.02 23.58
CA ASP A 126 22.88 1.37 23.14
C ASP A 126 24.08 2.23 23.54
N GLU A 127 24.51 2.17 24.81
CA GLU A 127 25.70 2.90 25.28
C GLU A 127 26.94 2.55 24.45
N TYR A 128 27.13 1.26 24.14
CA TYR A 128 28.23 0.80 23.31
C TYR A 128 28.08 1.23 21.84
N MET A 129 26.87 1.19 21.29
CA MET A 129 26.55 1.60 19.92
C MET A 129 26.77 3.09 19.70
N ARG A 130 26.42 3.95 20.66
CA ARG A 130 26.70 5.40 20.58
C ARG A 130 28.18 5.70 20.45
N VAL A 131 28.99 5.07 21.31
CA VAL A 131 30.46 5.18 21.24
C VAL A 131 30.99 4.71 19.88
N LEU A 132 30.36 3.69 19.29
CA LEU A 132 30.71 3.16 17.98
C LEU A 132 30.31 4.11 16.86
N SER A 133 29.09 4.64 16.87
CA SER A 133 28.61 5.64 15.90
C SER A 133 29.51 6.87 15.89
N LYS A 134 29.90 7.37 17.07
CA LYS A 134 30.85 8.47 17.19
C LYS A 134 32.19 8.18 16.51
N LYS A 135 32.77 7.00 16.77
CA LYS A 135 34.06 6.62 16.17
C LYS A 135 33.97 6.48 14.66
N ILE A 136 32.86 5.96 14.15
CA ILE A 136 32.62 5.87 12.71
C ILE A 136 32.52 7.28 12.11
N GLY A 137 31.78 8.19 12.75
CA GLY A 137 31.72 9.60 12.34
C GLY A 137 33.08 10.30 12.39
N ASP A 138 33.91 10.03 13.40
CA ASP A 138 35.27 10.57 13.51
C ASP A 138 36.17 10.05 12.37
N ILE A 139 36.10 8.75 12.04
CA ILE A 139 36.85 8.15 10.94
C ILE A 139 36.38 8.70 9.61
N GLU A 140 35.07 8.82 9.41
CA GLU A 140 34.48 9.36 8.19
C GLU A 140 34.90 10.82 7.97
N THR A 141 34.85 11.62 9.02
CA THR A 141 35.36 13.00 9.01
C THR A 141 36.85 13.04 8.64
N ALA A 142 37.65 12.09 9.15
CA ALA A 142 39.05 11.98 8.77
C ALA A 142 39.26 11.55 7.31
N VAL A 143 38.42 10.65 6.76
CA VAL A 143 38.46 10.26 5.34
C VAL A 143 38.20 11.48 4.46
N ILE A 144 37.14 12.23 4.77
CA ILE A 144 36.74 13.43 4.02
C ILE A 144 37.84 14.51 4.11
N ASN A 145 38.33 14.78 5.32
CA ASN A 145 39.33 15.84 5.55
C ASN A 145 40.71 15.52 4.93
N ASN A 146 41.03 14.25 4.68
CA ASN A 146 42.27 13.84 4.03
C ASN A 146 42.13 13.70 2.50
N GLU A 147 41.01 14.12 1.91
CA GLU A 147 40.74 14.05 0.46
C GLU A 147 40.87 12.63 -0.12
N LEU A 148 40.64 11.60 0.70
CA LEU A 148 40.54 10.22 0.22
C LEU A 148 39.30 10.08 -0.66
N ASN A 149 39.37 9.23 -1.68
CA ASN A 149 38.19 8.92 -2.47
C ASN A 149 37.19 8.17 -1.57
N TYR A 150 36.06 8.80 -1.27
CA TYR A 150 35.09 8.27 -0.31
C TYR A 150 34.56 6.90 -0.73
N ASP A 151 34.15 6.75 -1.99
CA ASP A 151 33.51 5.53 -2.49
C ASP A 151 34.51 4.37 -2.63
N LEU A 152 35.73 4.65 -3.10
CA LEU A 152 36.72 3.62 -3.38
C LEU A 152 37.57 3.24 -2.16
N GLU A 153 37.94 4.22 -1.34
CA GLU A 153 38.90 4.05 -0.24
C GLU A 153 38.25 4.29 1.12
N GLY A 154 37.39 5.30 1.24
CA GLY A 154 36.70 5.67 2.47
C GLY A 154 35.80 4.57 3.02
N LEU A 155 34.86 4.08 2.19
CA LEU A 155 33.94 3.01 2.56
C LEU A 155 34.68 1.72 2.95
N ALA A 156 35.77 1.38 2.24
CA ALA A 156 36.58 0.20 2.56
C ALA A 156 37.24 0.29 3.95
N VAL A 157 37.69 1.49 4.35
CA VAL A 157 38.25 1.73 5.70
C VAL A 157 37.15 1.60 6.76
N LEU A 158 36.00 2.23 6.53
CA LEU A 158 34.86 2.19 7.44
C LEU A 158 34.34 0.76 7.62
N GLN A 159 34.24 -0.01 6.53
CA GLN A 159 33.83 -1.41 6.54
C GLN A 159 34.78 -2.27 7.39
N ARG A 160 36.09 -2.18 7.17
CA ARG A 160 37.08 -2.94 7.97
C ARG A 160 37.03 -2.60 9.45
N PHE A 161 36.73 -1.34 9.78
CA PHE A 161 36.56 -0.92 11.16
C PHE A 161 35.30 -1.53 11.78
N ALA A 162 34.17 -1.51 11.05
CA ALA A 162 32.92 -2.15 11.46
C ALA A 162 33.09 -3.66 11.65
N ASP A 163 33.76 -4.36 10.74
CA ASP A 163 33.99 -5.82 10.82
C ASP A 163 34.79 -6.22 12.06
N ARG A 164 35.85 -5.47 12.35
CA ARG A 164 36.67 -5.69 13.54
C ARG A 164 35.85 -5.50 14.82
N LEU A 165 34.98 -4.49 14.85
CA LEU A 165 34.14 -4.21 16.01
C LEU A 165 33.04 -5.23 16.19
N ASN A 166 32.41 -5.67 15.10
CA ASN A 166 31.41 -6.72 15.12
C ASN A 166 31.99 -8.03 15.70
N SER A 167 33.23 -8.36 15.33
CA SER A 167 33.95 -9.50 15.91
C SER A 167 34.16 -9.37 17.43
N VAL A 168 34.50 -8.17 17.92
CA VAL A 168 34.64 -7.92 19.36
C VAL A 168 33.30 -8.00 20.07
N LEU A 169 32.26 -7.38 19.51
CA LEU A 169 30.91 -7.36 20.08
C LEU A 169 30.32 -8.77 20.17
N TYR A 170 30.50 -9.58 19.14
CA TYR A 170 30.10 -10.99 19.14
C TYR A 170 30.76 -11.79 20.28
N VAL A 171 32.07 -11.60 20.48
CA VAL A 171 32.80 -12.23 21.59
C VAL A 171 32.28 -11.73 22.93
N ASP A 172 32.07 -10.42 23.09
CA ASP A 172 31.55 -9.83 24.33
C ASP A 172 30.13 -10.33 24.67
N MET A 173 29.30 -10.60 23.64
CA MET A 173 27.98 -11.22 23.78
C MET A 173 28.07 -12.68 24.22
N ILE A 174 28.96 -13.48 23.62
CA ILE A 174 29.23 -14.86 24.05
C ILE A 174 29.75 -14.90 25.49
N ASP A 175 30.66 -13.99 25.83
CA ASP A 175 31.29 -13.83 27.15
C ASP A 175 30.33 -13.24 28.20
N ARG A 176 29.05 -13.10 27.85
CA ARG A 176 27.98 -12.72 28.77
C ARG A 176 28.15 -11.31 29.35
N ARG A 177 28.94 -10.42 28.74
CA ARG A 177 29.17 -9.06 29.26
C ARG A 177 27.92 -8.18 29.16
N PHE A 178 27.07 -8.47 28.18
CA PHE A 178 25.75 -7.85 28.04
C PHE A 178 24.65 -8.58 28.82
N GLN A 179 24.99 -9.63 29.60
CA GLN A 179 24.05 -10.29 30.50
C GLN A 179 23.91 -9.49 31.79
N GLY A 180 22.75 -8.89 31.98
CA GLY A 180 22.24 -8.48 33.28
C GLY A 180 20.94 -9.23 33.54
N SER A 181 20.70 -9.70 34.76
CA SER A 181 19.36 -10.20 35.10
C SER A 181 18.38 -9.04 34.89
N TRP A 182 17.39 -9.27 34.03
CA TRP A 182 16.22 -8.39 33.83
C TRP A 182 15.53 -7.90 35.11
N ASP A 183 15.83 -8.52 36.26
CA ASP A 183 15.34 -8.16 37.58
C ASP A 183 15.96 -6.90 38.21
N SER A 184 16.98 -6.26 37.61
CA SER A 184 17.58 -5.04 38.15
C SER A 184 17.48 -3.82 37.22
N LEU A 185 16.28 -3.20 37.17
CA LEU A 185 15.97 -1.79 36.80
C LEU A 185 16.14 -1.43 35.28
N GLN A 186 15.24 -0.71 34.59
CA GLN A 186 14.70 0.61 34.99
C GLN A 186 13.24 0.92 34.59
N VAL A 187 12.58 0.29 33.60
CA VAL A 187 11.19 0.66 33.20
C VAL A 187 10.32 -0.58 32.94
N LYS A 188 9.25 -0.76 33.74
CA LYS A 188 8.21 -1.80 33.54
C LYS A 188 6.94 -1.15 33.05
N ALA A 189 6.02 -1.92 32.45
CA ALA A 189 4.71 -1.42 32.03
C ALA A 189 3.94 -0.71 33.18
N ASP A 190 4.15 -1.14 34.43
CA ASP A 190 3.53 -0.52 35.61
C ASP A 190 4.19 0.81 36.04
N HIS A 191 5.35 1.17 35.47
CA HIS A 191 6.11 2.39 35.78
C HIS A 191 5.86 3.53 34.78
N VAL A 192 4.93 3.34 33.85
CA VAL A 192 4.76 4.17 32.66
C VAL A 192 3.32 4.66 32.63
N ASP A 193 3.13 5.95 32.40
CA ASP A 193 1.80 6.52 32.15
C ASP A 193 1.38 6.18 30.72
N VAL A 194 0.22 5.54 30.58
CA VAL A 194 -0.30 5.14 29.25
C VAL A 194 -0.87 6.35 28.53
N ASP A 195 -0.28 6.65 27.37
CA ASP A 195 -0.60 7.79 26.52
C ASP A 195 -1.55 7.39 25.38
N MET A 196 -1.29 6.21 24.80
CA MET A 196 -2.07 5.66 23.70
C MET A 196 -2.28 4.17 23.88
N THR A 197 -3.49 3.70 23.58
CA THR A 197 -3.81 2.28 23.41
C THR A 197 -4.38 2.07 22.02
N ALA A 198 -3.73 1.23 21.22
CA ALA A 198 -4.23 0.81 19.92
C ALA A 198 -4.57 -0.68 19.96
N LYS A 199 -5.71 -1.07 19.39
CA LYS A 199 -6.09 -2.47 19.20
C LYS A 199 -6.14 -2.75 17.70
N MET A 200 -5.29 -3.66 17.26
CA MET A 200 -5.19 -4.08 15.87
C MET A 200 -5.72 -5.51 15.72
N LEU A 201 -6.32 -5.78 14.56
CA LEU A 201 -6.61 -7.14 14.12
C LEU A 201 -5.35 -7.68 13.44
N VAL A 202 -4.91 -8.87 13.86
CA VAL A 202 -3.69 -9.50 13.35
C VAL A 202 -3.97 -10.93 12.92
N ARG A 203 -3.20 -11.39 11.94
CA ARG A 203 -3.18 -12.77 11.50
C ARG A 203 -1.75 -13.26 11.37
N ASP A 204 -1.55 -14.55 11.56
CA ASP A 204 -0.28 -15.17 11.24
C ASP A 204 -0.14 -15.29 9.73
N ASP A 205 0.89 -14.64 9.18
CA ASP A 205 1.22 -14.68 7.77
C ASP A 205 2.20 -15.84 7.50
N PHE A 206 1.66 -16.87 6.85
CA PHE A 206 2.41 -18.04 6.41
C PHE A 206 2.80 -17.97 4.92
N THR A 207 2.58 -16.85 4.22
CA THR A 207 2.96 -16.72 2.81
C THR A 207 4.47 -16.71 2.60
N LEU A 208 5.24 -16.34 3.64
CA LEU A 208 6.69 -16.32 3.66
C LEU A 208 7.23 -17.23 4.78
N PHE A 209 8.46 -17.71 4.61
CA PHE A 209 9.18 -18.49 5.62
C PHE A 209 10.46 -17.78 6.04
N PRO A 210 10.72 -17.59 7.35
CA PRO A 210 9.86 -17.95 8.50
C PRO A 210 8.49 -17.20 8.48
N PRO A 211 7.43 -17.76 9.07
CA PRO A 211 6.15 -17.07 9.17
C PRO A 211 6.25 -15.83 10.06
N GLY A 212 5.32 -14.90 9.91
CA GLY A 212 5.30 -13.62 10.61
C GLY A 212 3.92 -13.26 11.12
N MET A 213 3.83 -12.13 11.79
CA MET A 213 2.54 -11.51 12.10
C MET A 213 2.26 -10.47 11.04
N ARG A 214 1.02 -10.40 10.56
CA ARG A 214 0.53 -9.36 9.64
C ARG A 214 -0.65 -8.63 10.26
N VAL A 215 -0.65 -7.32 10.12
CA VAL A 215 -1.73 -6.46 10.61
C VAL A 215 -2.78 -6.31 9.51
N VAL A 216 -4.03 -6.65 9.85
CA VAL A 216 -5.15 -6.63 8.90
C VAL A 216 -5.89 -5.29 8.95
N GLY A 217 -5.98 -4.69 10.14
CA GLY A 217 -6.64 -3.40 10.29
C GLY A 217 -6.72 -2.92 11.73
N ARG A 218 -7.11 -1.66 11.88
CA ARG A 218 -7.27 -0.97 13.17
C ARG A 218 -8.69 -1.15 13.70
N LYS A 219 -8.83 -1.71 14.89
CA LYS A 219 -10.13 -1.88 15.57
C LYS A 219 -10.49 -0.69 16.44
N GLU A 220 -9.50 -0.16 17.16
CA GLU A 220 -9.70 0.92 18.13
C GLU A 220 -8.39 1.66 18.35
N LEU A 221 -8.46 2.99 18.46
CA LEU A 221 -7.35 3.85 18.85
C LEU A 221 -7.85 4.79 19.94
N GLU A 222 -7.27 4.70 21.13
CA GLU A 222 -7.66 5.49 22.28
C GLU A 222 -6.44 6.27 22.80
N PHE A 223 -6.56 7.59 22.81
CA PHE A 223 -5.61 8.49 23.45
C PHE A 223 -6.11 8.90 24.83
N ARG A 224 -5.19 9.03 25.79
CA ARG A 224 -5.52 9.37 27.18
C ARG A 224 -4.68 10.54 27.67
N LEU A 225 -5.32 11.39 28.47
CA LEU A 225 -4.63 12.42 29.22
C LEU A 225 -4.00 11.84 30.50
N PRO A 226 -2.85 12.37 30.95
CA PRO A 226 -2.29 12.01 32.25
C PRO A 226 -3.25 12.33 33.38
N SER A 227 -3.14 11.56 34.47
CA SER A 227 -3.82 11.85 35.74
C SER A 227 -3.04 12.93 36.52
N SER A 228 -2.89 14.12 35.93
CA SER A 228 -2.16 15.26 36.50
C SER A 228 -3.03 16.52 36.53
N THR A 229 -2.48 17.63 37.03
CA THR A 229 -3.18 18.93 36.99
C THR A 229 -3.28 19.43 35.54
N THR A 230 -4.22 20.34 35.27
CA THR A 230 -4.48 20.88 33.91
C THR A 230 -3.20 21.44 33.26
N ASP A 231 -2.39 22.17 34.02
CA ASP A 231 -1.12 22.77 33.53
C ASP A 231 -0.05 21.69 33.25
N ASP A 232 0.06 20.69 34.13
CA ASP A 232 1.00 19.58 33.93
C ASP A 232 0.58 18.74 32.70
N ALA A 233 -0.72 18.53 32.51
CA ALA A 233 -1.25 17.78 31.37
C ALA A 233 -0.90 18.43 30.02
N ILE A 234 -0.96 19.76 29.93
CA ILE A 234 -0.57 20.53 28.73
C ILE A 234 0.93 20.39 28.46
N GLU A 235 1.78 20.49 29.50
CA GLU A 235 3.23 20.32 29.32
C GLU A 235 3.57 18.87 28.94
N HIS A 236 2.92 17.87 29.51
CA HIS A 236 3.07 16.47 29.11
C HIS A 236 2.63 16.23 27.67
N PHE A 237 1.58 16.90 27.19
CA PHE A 237 1.10 16.77 25.81
C PHE A 237 2.19 17.08 24.76
N LYS A 238 3.08 18.05 25.01
CA LYS A 238 4.24 18.38 24.14
C LYS A 238 5.17 17.21 23.83
N HIS A 239 5.12 16.17 24.65
CA HIS A 239 5.95 14.98 24.57
C HIS A 239 5.13 13.72 24.21
N ARG A 240 3.81 13.76 24.29
CA ARG A 240 2.93 12.58 24.17
C ARG A 240 2.13 12.51 22.87
N VAL A 241 2.12 13.57 22.07
CA VAL A 241 1.52 13.52 20.72
C VAL A 241 2.27 12.53 19.84
N LEU A 242 1.51 11.72 19.11
CA LEU A 242 1.98 10.80 18.09
C LEU A 242 1.27 11.12 16.77
N THR A 243 2.05 11.34 15.70
CA THR A 243 1.53 11.52 14.35
C THR A 243 1.00 10.20 13.77
N PRO A 244 0.18 10.23 12.72
CA PRO A 244 -0.27 9.03 12.04
C PRO A 244 0.86 8.12 11.55
N SER A 245 1.89 8.66 10.92
CA SER A 245 3.06 7.87 10.49
C SER A 245 3.74 7.18 11.67
N ALA A 246 3.84 7.83 12.82
CA ALA A 246 4.40 7.22 14.01
C ALA A 246 3.53 6.07 14.56
N VAL A 247 2.20 6.26 14.57
CA VAL A 247 1.26 5.22 14.99
C VAL A 247 1.32 4.04 14.03
N ASP A 248 1.36 4.26 12.72
CA ASP A 248 1.47 3.20 11.72
C ASP A 248 2.79 2.45 11.85
N THR A 249 3.94 3.14 12.00
CA THR A 249 5.22 2.47 12.24
C THR A 249 5.22 1.63 13.51
N LEU A 250 4.64 2.13 14.61
CA LEU A 250 4.55 1.39 15.87
C LEU A 250 3.57 0.22 15.81
N THR A 251 2.49 0.33 15.04
CA THR A 251 1.39 -0.64 15.03
C THR A 251 1.43 -1.63 13.87
N VAL A 252 2.16 -1.33 12.79
CA VAL A 252 2.28 -2.13 11.56
C VAL A 252 3.75 -2.46 11.27
N ASP A 253 4.59 -1.47 10.95
CA ASP A 253 5.94 -1.72 10.42
C ASP A 253 6.82 -2.52 11.38
N ILE A 254 6.88 -2.11 12.66
CA ILE A 254 7.68 -2.79 13.68
C ILE A 254 7.23 -4.25 13.87
N PRO A 255 5.93 -4.52 14.11
CA PRO A 255 5.45 -5.89 14.19
C PRO A 255 5.84 -6.80 13.01
N GLU A 256 5.76 -6.30 11.78
CA GLU A 256 6.00 -7.10 10.56
C GLU A 256 7.49 -7.25 10.23
N THR A 257 8.32 -6.24 10.55
CA THR A 257 9.76 -6.21 10.23
C THR A 257 10.55 -7.37 10.86
N GLY A 258 10.12 -7.88 12.02
CA GLY A 258 10.75 -9.03 12.66
C GLY A 258 10.82 -10.27 11.74
N GLN A 259 9.80 -10.48 10.90
CA GLN A 259 9.78 -11.56 9.91
C GLN A 259 10.80 -11.34 8.81
N ALA A 260 10.89 -10.11 8.29
CA ALA A 260 11.83 -9.76 7.24
C ALA A 260 13.29 -9.93 7.70
N ILE A 261 13.63 -9.45 8.91
CA ILE A 261 14.96 -9.64 9.50
C ILE A 261 15.27 -11.13 9.65
N LEU A 262 14.36 -11.91 10.27
CA LEU A 262 14.58 -13.35 10.45
C LEU A 262 14.74 -14.09 9.13
N ARG A 263 14.02 -13.69 8.07
CA ARG A 263 14.15 -14.29 6.74
C ARG A 263 15.56 -14.07 6.18
N GLU A 264 16.08 -12.84 6.23
CA GLU A 264 17.43 -12.54 5.77
C GLU A 264 18.48 -13.33 6.58
N LEU A 265 18.30 -13.48 7.89
CA LEU A 265 19.19 -14.32 8.71
C LEU A 265 19.07 -15.80 8.34
N ASN A 266 17.84 -16.31 8.21
CA ASN A 266 17.55 -17.71 7.95
C ASN A 266 18.11 -18.18 6.60
N GLU A 267 18.16 -17.29 5.61
CA GLU A 267 18.72 -17.58 4.29
C GLU A 267 20.18 -18.03 4.38
N TYR A 268 20.95 -17.55 5.37
CA TYR A 268 22.39 -17.81 5.47
C TYR A 268 22.83 -18.50 6.79
N ALA A 269 21.93 -18.62 7.79
CA ALA A 269 22.24 -19.19 9.12
C ALA A 269 22.28 -20.73 9.17
N TYR A 270 22.78 -21.38 8.11
CA TYR A 270 22.86 -22.85 8.02
C TYR A 270 24.27 -23.33 7.64
N ALA A 271 24.53 -24.62 7.86
CA ALA A 271 25.79 -25.26 7.48
C ALA A 271 25.71 -25.77 6.04
N GLN A 272 26.59 -25.28 5.17
CA GLN A 272 26.62 -25.67 3.76
C GLN A 272 26.82 -27.19 3.58
N GLU A 273 27.52 -27.83 4.53
CA GLU A 273 27.74 -29.27 4.59
C GLU A 273 26.43 -30.07 4.57
N GLU A 274 25.38 -29.58 5.24
CA GLU A 274 24.07 -30.25 5.29
C GLU A 274 23.39 -30.20 3.91
N GLU A 275 23.46 -29.05 3.23
CA GLU A 275 22.96 -28.86 1.86
C GLU A 275 23.71 -29.76 0.86
N ASP A 276 25.05 -29.76 0.88
CA ASP A 276 25.87 -30.57 -0.01
C ASP A 276 25.55 -32.07 0.10
N ILE A 277 25.37 -32.56 1.33
CA ILE A 277 25.00 -33.96 1.59
C ILE A 277 23.62 -34.25 0.99
N VAL A 278 22.65 -33.36 1.19
CA VAL A 278 21.30 -33.51 0.62
C VAL A 278 21.37 -33.55 -0.91
N GLU A 279 22.06 -32.62 -1.56
CA GLU A 279 22.23 -32.62 -3.02
C GLU A 279 22.85 -33.94 -3.53
N GLY A 280 23.88 -34.43 -2.84
CA GLY A 280 24.51 -35.71 -3.15
C GLY A 280 23.53 -36.89 -3.03
N LEU A 281 22.69 -36.89 -1.99
CA LEU A 281 21.67 -37.93 -1.79
C LEU A 281 20.53 -37.83 -2.82
N LEU A 282 20.13 -36.62 -3.23
CA LEU A 282 19.15 -36.42 -4.30
C LEU A 282 19.66 -36.97 -5.63
N GLY A 283 20.95 -36.78 -5.96
CA GLY A 283 21.57 -37.38 -7.13
C GLY A 283 21.48 -38.92 -7.14
N VAL A 284 21.72 -39.54 -5.98
CA VAL A 284 21.66 -41.00 -5.83
C VAL A 284 20.21 -41.50 -5.82
N LEU A 285 19.29 -40.79 -5.15
CA LEU A 285 17.86 -41.12 -5.13
C LEU A 285 17.25 -41.11 -6.54
N ARG A 286 17.57 -40.10 -7.37
CA ARG A 286 17.10 -40.04 -8.76
C ARG A 286 17.62 -41.21 -9.59
N SER A 287 18.90 -41.53 -9.45
CA SER A 287 19.51 -42.69 -10.11
C SER A 287 18.86 -44.00 -9.67
N PHE A 288 18.53 -44.12 -8.37
CA PHE A 288 17.86 -45.29 -7.81
C PHE A 288 16.43 -45.43 -8.34
N LEU A 289 15.64 -44.35 -8.31
CA LEU A 289 14.24 -44.37 -8.74
C LEU A 289 14.09 -44.48 -10.27
N GLY A 290 15.04 -43.91 -11.02
CA GLY A 290 15.02 -43.83 -12.48
C GLY A 290 14.10 -42.73 -13.02
N LEU A 291 13.72 -41.77 -12.17
CA LEU A 291 12.75 -40.71 -12.45
C LEU A 291 13.29 -39.37 -11.91
N ASP A 292 13.19 -38.31 -12.71
CA ASP A 292 13.43 -36.92 -12.27
C ASP A 292 12.14 -36.25 -11.77
N GLU A 293 10.99 -36.67 -12.33
CA GLU A 293 9.67 -36.22 -11.94
C GLU A 293 8.76 -37.42 -11.67
N ILE A 294 7.95 -37.34 -10.62
CA ILE A 294 6.97 -38.36 -10.25
C ILE A 294 5.58 -37.90 -10.68
N PRO A 295 4.86 -38.63 -11.55
CA PRO A 295 3.45 -38.35 -11.79
C PRO A 295 2.61 -38.74 -10.57
N LEU A 296 1.60 -37.94 -10.27
CA LEU A 296 0.80 -38.05 -9.04
C LEU A 296 0.16 -39.44 -8.81
N ASN A 297 -0.18 -40.14 -9.90
CA ASN A 297 -0.75 -41.48 -9.88
C ASN A 297 0.25 -42.59 -9.48
N GLU A 298 1.55 -42.32 -9.49
CA GLU A 298 2.62 -43.28 -9.16
C GLU A 298 3.17 -43.11 -7.73
N ILE A 299 2.82 -42.03 -7.02
CA ILE A 299 3.33 -41.73 -5.66
C ILE A 299 3.14 -42.92 -4.71
N ALA A 300 1.95 -43.51 -4.67
CA ALA A 300 1.65 -44.64 -3.79
C ALA A 300 2.47 -45.90 -4.11
N ASN A 301 2.85 -46.09 -5.38
CA ASN A 301 3.65 -47.23 -5.83
C ASN A 301 5.15 -47.06 -5.51
N LEU A 302 5.59 -45.83 -5.25
CA LEU A 302 6.99 -45.51 -4.94
C LEU A 302 7.33 -45.61 -3.45
N GLN A 303 6.34 -45.59 -2.56
CA GLN A 303 6.56 -45.63 -1.11
C GLN A 303 7.45 -46.82 -0.66
N PRO A 304 7.25 -48.08 -1.12
CA PRO A 304 8.11 -49.19 -0.72
C PRO A 304 9.57 -49.02 -1.15
N ARG A 305 9.82 -48.34 -2.29
CA ARG A 305 11.18 -48.06 -2.79
C ARG A 305 11.83 -46.94 -1.98
N ILE A 306 11.06 -45.95 -1.55
CA ILE A 306 11.52 -44.87 -0.66
C ILE A 306 11.93 -45.45 0.70
N ASP A 307 11.13 -46.37 1.25
CA ASP A 307 11.43 -47.05 2.52
C ASP A 307 12.71 -47.91 2.39
N GLU A 308 12.88 -48.63 1.28
CA GLU A 308 14.12 -49.38 0.99
C GLU A 308 15.35 -48.46 0.93
N PHE A 309 15.22 -47.29 0.28
CA PHE A 309 16.28 -46.29 0.25
C PHE A 309 16.61 -45.75 1.65
N ALA A 310 15.61 -45.53 2.50
CA ALA A 310 15.79 -45.08 3.89
C ALA A 310 16.64 -46.08 4.70
N ASP A 311 16.32 -47.36 4.60
CA ASP A 311 17.06 -48.43 5.29
C ASP A 311 18.50 -48.52 4.80
N HIS A 312 18.72 -48.36 3.49
CA HIS A 312 20.07 -48.28 2.92
C HIS A 312 20.85 -47.06 3.42
N LEU A 313 20.24 -45.87 3.42
CA LEU A 313 20.87 -44.64 3.89
C LEU A 313 21.29 -44.76 5.38
N ALA A 314 20.37 -45.20 6.24
CA ALA A 314 20.64 -45.36 7.66
C ALA A 314 21.75 -46.39 7.94
N SER A 315 21.78 -47.50 7.20
CA SER A 315 22.84 -48.51 7.31
C SER A 315 24.19 -47.98 6.83
N VAL A 316 24.22 -47.21 5.75
CA VAL A 316 25.45 -46.68 5.14
C VAL A 316 26.10 -45.65 6.07
N VAL A 317 25.33 -44.73 6.63
CA VAL A 317 25.88 -43.69 7.52
C VAL A 317 26.55 -44.29 8.76
N ASN A 318 25.95 -45.33 9.37
CA ASN A 318 26.57 -46.04 10.49
C ASN A 318 27.87 -46.75 10.08
N SER A 319 27.92 -47.33 8.87
CA SER A 319 29.12 -48.00 8.35
C SER A 319 30.23 -47.00 8.02
N LEU A 320 29.87 -45.85 7.46
CA LEU A 320 30.78 -44.76 7.13
C LEU A 320 31.45 -44.16 8.36
N GLU A 321 30.74 -44.03 9.48
CA GLU A 321 31.35 -43.57 10.75
C GLU A 321 32.56 -44.43 11.13
N HIS A 322 32.42 -45.76 11.07
CA HIS A 322 33.51 -46.68 11.37
C HIS A 322 34.66 -46.57 10.37
N ILE A 323 34.36 -46.43 9.08
CA ILE A 323 35.37 -46.25 8.02
C ILE A 323 36.16 -44.96 8.21
N VAL A 324 35.46 -43.85 8.49
CA VAL A 324 36.06 -42.54 8.74
C VAL A 324 36.93 -42.58 9.99
N GLU A 325 36.46 -43.15 11.10
CA GLU A 325 37.27 -43.28 12.32
C GLU A 325 38.52 -44.15 12.13
N ALA A 326 38.42 -45.23 11.34
CA ALA A 326 39.57 -46.06 10.98
C ALA A 326 40.59 -45.28 10.11
N HIS A 327 40.12 -44.47 9.16
CA HIS A 327 40.97 -43.62 8.32
C HIS A 327 41.64 -42.51 9.14
N LEU A 328 40.88 -41.81 10.00
CA LEU A 328 41.42 -40.80 10.93
C LEU A 328 42.52 -41.40 11.82
N SER A 329 42.27 -42.60 12.35
CA SER A 329 43.22 -43.33 13.21
C SER A 329 44.46 -43.83 12.45
N SER A 330 44.38 -43.99 11.12
CA SER A 330 45.52 -44.40 10.30
C SER A 330 46.63 -43.35 10.21
N GLY A 331 46.29 -42.06 10.40
CA GLY A 331 47.24 -40.95 10.39
C GLY A 331 47.99 -40.75 9.07
N LYS A 332 47.53 -41.33 7.95
CA LYS A 332 48.14 -41.19 6.62
C LYS A 332 48.27 -39.72 6.23
N SER A 333 49.40 -39.36 5.62
CA SER A 333 49.65 -38.03 5.01
C SER A 333 49.27 -38.11 3.54
N LEU A 334 48.22 -37.41 3.12
CA LEU A 334 47.73 -37.43 1.73
C LEU A 334 47.23 -36.03 1.34
N THR A 335 47.10 -35.78 0.04
CA THR A 335 46.31 -34.63 -0.44
C THR A 335 44.82 -34.85 -0.17
N VAL A 336 43.99 -33.81 -0.28
CA VAL A 336 42.52 -33.93 -0.13
C VAL A 336 41.95 -35.00 -1.07
N ASP A 337 42.35 -35.00 -2.35
CA ASP A 337 41.98 -36.05 -3.32
C ASP A 337 42.50 -37.44 -2.94
N GLY A 338 43.68 -37.50 -2.33
CA GLY A 338 44.24 -38.75 -1.80
C GLY A 338 43.41 -39.29 -0.64
N HIS A 339 42.96 -38.44 0.29
CA HIS A 339 42.06 -38.84 1.37
C HIS A 339 40.70 -39.29 0.85
N LYS A 340 40.11 -38.58 -0.13
CA LYS A 340 38.89 -39.02 -0.84
C LYS A 340 39.06 -40.41 -1.41
N SER A 341 40.15 -40.63 -2.15
CA SER A 341 40.42 -41.91 -2.81
C SER A 341 40.60 -43.05 -1.79
N ALA A 342 41.31 -42.80 -0.69
CA ALA A 342 41.51 -43.78 0.37
C ALA A 342 40.20 -44.17 1.08
N LEU A 343 39.30 -43.21 1.31
CA LEU A 343 37.97 -43.47 1.89
C LEU A 343 37.09 -44.27 0.90
N VAL A 344 37.10 -43.93 -0.38
CA VAL A 344 36.37 -44.68 -1.43
C VAL A 344 36.89 -46.11 -1.58
N GLU A 345 38.21 -46.32 -1.45
CA GLU A 345 38.81 -47.66 -1.43
C GLU A 345 38.39 -48.45 -0.18
N ALA A 346 38.38 -47.80 0.99
CA ALA A 346 37.96 -48.41 2.26
C ALA A 346 36.49 -48.84 2.25
N ILE A 347 35.60 -48.10 1.56
CA ILE A 347 34.20 -48.50 1.36
C ILE A 347 34.08 -49.89 0.71
N GLY A 348 34.97 -50.22 -0.23
CA GLY A 348 34.96 -51.52 -0.93
C GLY A 348 35.74 -52.64 -0.26
N THR A 349 36.53 -52.34 0.77
CA THR A 349 37.50 -53.28 1.39
C THR A 349 37.33 -53.45 2.91
N SER A 350 36.36 -52.77 3.51
CA SER A 350 36.00 -52.89 4.93
C SER A 350 35.43 -54.27 5.29
N ASP A 351 35.32 -54.56 6.59
CA ASP A 351 34.82 -55.85 7.12
C ASP A 351 33.40 -56.18 6.63
N GLU A 352 32.58 -55.15 6.35
CA GLU A 352 31.28 -55.26 5.67
C GLU A 352 31.29 -54.37 4.40
N PRO A 353 31.76 -54.89 3.25
CA PRO A 353 31.93 -54.08 2.06
C PRO A 353 30.57 -53.63 1.52
N LEU A 354 30.44 -52.31 1.31
CA LEU A 354 29.23 -51.72 0.73
C LEU A 354 29.21 -51.97 -0.78
N SER A 355 28.06 -52.38 -1.31
CA SER A 355 27.87 -52.69 -2.74
C SER A 355 26.53 -52.16 -3.26
N GLY A 356 26.42 -52.04 -4.60
CA GLY A 356 25.24 -51.47 -5.27
C GLY A 356 24.91 -50.06 -4.77
N ILE A 357 23.61 -49.81 -4.53
CA ILE A 357 23.12 -48.50 -4.07
C ILE A 357 23.77 -48.04 -2.76
N ARG A 358 24.11 -48.97 -1.84
CA ARG A 358 24.78 -48.63 -0.59
C ARG A 358 26.17 -48.04 -0.83
N LYS A 359 26.87 -48.54 -1.85
CA LYS A 359 28.16 -47.98 -2.27
C LYS A 359 27.98 -46.60 -2.89
N ASP A 360 26.96 -46.41 -3.72
CA ASP A 360 26.70 -45.13 -4.38
C ASP A 360 26.36 -44.03 -3.36
N ILE A 361 25.52 -44.35 -2.35
CA ILE A 361 25.25 -43.46 -1.21
C ILE A 361 26.56 -43.12 -0.48
N ALA A 362 27.38 -44.13 -0.17
CA ALA A 362 28.60 -43.94 0.60
C ALA A 362 29.63 -43.06 -0.14
N VAL A 363 29.82 -43.32 -1.44
CA VAL A 363 30.73 -42.55 -2.30
C VAL A 363 30.24 -41.12 -2.45
N SER A 364 28.92 -40.91 -2.63
CA SER A 364 28.33 -39.58 -2.71
C SER A 364 28.61 -38.77 -1.43
N ILE A 365 28.36 -39.35 -0.25
CA ILE A 365 28.64 -38.69 1.04
C ILE A 365 30.15 -38.34 1.16
N VAL A 366 31.06 -39.27 0.82
CA VAL A 366 32.52 -39.02 0.87
C VAL A 366 32.95 -37.94 -0.12
N GLU A 367 32.30 -37.84 -1.28
CA GLU A 367 32.56 -36.77 -2.24
C GLU A 367 32.18 -35.40 -1.68
N GLN A 368 31.03 -35.28 -1.01
CA GLN A 368 30.60 -34.03 -0.38
C GLN A 368 31.48 -33.66 0.83
N MET A 369 31.88 -34.65 1.64
CA MET A 369 32.89 -34.46 2.70
C MET A 369 34.19 -33.86 2.16
N SER A 370 34.65 -34.37 1.02
CA SER A 370 35.90 -33.91 0.40
C SER A 370 35.80 -32.47 -0.11
N LYS A 371 34.60 -32.03 -0.55
CA LYS A 371 34.35 -30.63 -0.92
C LYS A 371 34.42 -29.69 0.28
N SER A 372 33.87 -30.08 1.43
CA SER A 372 33.96 -29.29 2.67
C SER A 372 35.44 -29.15 3.11
N VAL A 373 36.20 -30.24 3.11
CA VAL A 373 37.65 -30.19 3.41
C VAL A 373 38.43 -29.31 2.43
N SER A 374 38.05 -29.33 1.14
CA SER A 374 38.70 -28.50 0.11
C SER A 374 38.43 -26.99 0.29
N ARG A 375 37.32 -26.62 0.93
CA ARG A 375 37.01 -25.21 1.27
C ARG A 375 37.88 -24.71 2.41
N GLU A 376 38.08 -25.53 3.44
CA GLU A 376 38.88 -25.16 4.62
C GLU A 376 40.39 -25.13 4.32
N ILE A 377 40.88 -26.04 3.47
CA ILE A 377 42.32 -26.20 3.22
C ILE A 377 42.66 -25.81 1.78
N LEU A 378 43.17 -24.60 1.62
CA LEU A 378 43.59 -24.05 0.33
C LEU A 378 44.97 -24.59 -0.10
N GLY A 379 45.00 -25.37 -1.17
CA GLY A 379 46.22 -25.78 -1.87
C GLY A 379 46.47 -27.29 -1.94
N ALA A 380 47.48 -27.71 -2.69
CA ALA A 380 47.85 -29.12 -2.90
C ALA A 380 48.75 -29.69 -1.77
N ALA A 381 48.61 -29.18 -0.55
CA ALA A 381 49.41 -29.63 0.58
C ALA A 381 48.97 -31.04 1.04
N GLU A 382 49.94 -31.85 1.47
CA GLU A 382 49.61 -33.08 2.19
C GLU A 382 49.20 -32.74 3.62
N ILE A 383 48.08 -33.33 4.04
CA ILE A 383 47.48 -33.17 5.36
C ILE A 383 47.49 -34.55 6.01
N ARG A 384 47.67 -34.62 7.32
CA ARG A 384 47.53 -35.90 8.02
C ARG A 384 46.06 -36.17 8.30
N ALA A 385 45.65 -37.43 8.16
CA ALA A 385 44.25 -37.82 8.36
C ALA A 385 43.68 -37.35 9.72
N TRP A 386 44.47 -37.37 10.80
CA TRP A 386 44.01 -36.92 12.13
C TRP A 386 43.82 -35.40 12.23
N GLU A 387 44.43 -34.60 11.36
CA GLU A 387 44.23 -33.15 11.29
C GLU A 387 42.83 -32.81 10.71
N LEU A 388 42.26 -33.73 9.92
CA LEU A 388 40.89 -33.64 9.38
C LEU A 388 39.80 -34.12 10.35
N LYS A 389 40.17 -34.42 11.60
CA LYS A 389 39.27 -35.05 12.58
C LYS A 389 38.03 -34.21 12.88
N SER A 390 38.12 -32.89 12.94
CA SER A 390 36.95 -32.02 13.12
C SER A 390 36.03 -32.12 11.90
N SER A 391 36.54 -31.79 10.72
CA SER A 391 35.73 -31.64 9.50
C SER A 391 35.07 -32.96 9.11
N LEU A 392 35.79 -34.09 9.15
CA LEU A 392 35.24 -35.40 8.81
C LEU A 392 34.21 -35.91 9.84
N ARG A 393 34.39 -35.62 11.13
CA ARG A 393 33.39 -35.97 12.16
C ARG A 393 32.14 -35.12 12.03
N TYR A 394 32.29 -33.81 11.81
CA TYR A 394 31.16 -32.91 11.57
C TYR A 394 30.35 -33.34 10.37
N SER A 395 30.98 -33.67 9.24
CA SER A 395 30.25 -34.15 8.07
C SER A 395 29.52 -35.48 8.31
N ILE A 396 30.07 -36.38 9.13
CA ILE A 396 29.37 -37.62 9.53
C ILE A 396 28.16 -37.30 10.42
N ASP A 397 28.29 -36.35 11.35
CA ASP A 397 27.18 -35.94 12.21
C ASP A 397 26.06 -35.28 11.40
N TYR A 398 26.39 -34.43 10.42
CA TYR A 398 25.41 -33.92 9.45
C TYR A 398 24.79 -35.05 8.62
N ALA A 399 25.57 -36.01 8.11
CA ALA A 399 25.02 -37.15 7.38
C ALA A 399 24.05 -37.99 8.22
N LYS A 400 24.32 -38.16 9.53
CA LYS A 400 23.40 -38.80 10.48
C LYS A 400 22.13 -37.98 10.68
N LYS A 401 22.24 -36.65 10.79
CA LYS A 401 21.09 -35.75 10.88
C LYS A 401 20.22 -35.86 9.63
N VAL A 402 20.82 -35.72 8.44
CA VAL A 402 20.12 -35.86 7.14
C VAL A 402 19.43 -37.23 7.04
N ALA A 403 20.10 -38.31 7.39
CA ALA A 403 19.52 -39.65 7.35
C ALA A 403 18.29 -39.84 8.25
N GLN A 404 18.11 -39.02 9.30
CA GLN A 404 16.95 -39.10 10.19
C GLN A 404 15.70 -38.47 9.57
N TYR A 405 15.84 -37.37 8.83
CA TYR A 405 14.69 -36.62 8.31
C TYR A 405 14.46 -36.77 6.80
N PHE A 406 15.48 -37.13 6.01
CA PHE A 406 15.42 -37.04 4.55
C PHE A 406 14.25 -37.82 3.95
N THR A 407 14.02 -39.07 4.35
CA THR A 407 12.97 -39.90 3.75
C THR A 407 11.58 -39.63 4.32
N SER A 408 11.46 -39.24 5.60
CA SER A 408 10.18 -38.78 6.15
C SER A 408 9.74 -37.47 5.51
N GLU A 409 10.67 -36.53 5.32
CA GLU A 409 10.38 -35.26 4.63
C GLU A 409 10.10 -35.46 3.16
N LEU A 410 10.71 -36.44 2.48
CA LEU A 410 10.36 -36.78 1.11
C LEU A 410 8.88 -37.18 1.01
N GLY A 411 8.38 -38.00 1.93
CA GLY A 411 6.96 -38.36 1.98
C GLY A 411 6.05 -37.13 2.15
N HIS A 412 6.38 -36.24 3.09
CA HIS A 412 5.63 -34.99 3.30
C HIS A 412 5.68 -34.05 2.11
N TYR A 413 6.86 -33.86 1.54
CA TYR A 413 7.08 -33.06 0.34
C TYR A 413 6.19 -33.53 -0.81
N LEU A 414 6.17 -34.84 -1.09
CA LEU A 414 5.35 -35.41 -2.15
C LEU A 414 3.86 -35.16 -1.92
N VAL A 415 3.37 -35.29 -0.67
CA VAL A 415 1.98 -35.02 -0.31
C VAL A 415 1.61 -33.53 -0.45
N ILE A 416 2.47 -32.64 0.04
CA ILE A 416 2.25 -31.18 0.02
C ILE A 416 2.32 -30.65 -1.42
N GLU A 417 3.35 -30.99 -2.18
CA GLU A 417 3.51 -30.52 -3.56
C GLU A 417 2.45 -31.09 -4.50
N ALA A 418 2.06 -32.36 -4.29
CA ALA A 418 0.92 -32.95 -5.00
C ALA A 418 -0.33 -32.09 -4.80
N ALA A 419 -0.72 -31.83 -3.54
CA ALA A 419 -1.89 -31.04 -3.22
C ALA A 419 -1.78 -29.59 -3.75
N ARG A 420 -0.63 -28.94 -3.55
CA ARG A 420 -0.37 -27.56 -3.98
C ARG A 420 -0.50 -27.41 -5.50
N LYS A 421 0.18 -28.25 -6.27
CA LYS A 421 0.12 -28.22 -7.75
C LYS A 421 -1.28 -28.52 -8.26
N THR A 422 -1.99 -29.45 -7.62
CA THR A 422 -3.37 -29.77 -7.95
C THR A 422 -4.30 -28.56 -7.78
N PHE A 423 -4.20 -27.81 -6.68
CA PHE A 423 -4.96 -26.56 -6.52
C PHE A 423 -4.50 -25.46 -7.49
N ALA A 424 -3.20 -25.34 -7.75
CA ALA A 424 -2.68 -24.33 -8.66
C ALA A 424 -3.19 -24.52 -10.10
N VAL A 425 -3.32 -25.76 -10.57
CA VAL A 425 -3.94 -26.06 -11.87
C VAL A 425 -5.41 -25.66 -11.86
N ALA A 426 -6.18 -26.05 -10.84
CA ALA A 426 -7.60 -25.71 -10.74
C ALA A 426 -7.85 -24.18 -10.67
N LEU A 427 -6.99 -23.44 -9.97
CA LEU A 427 -7.03 -21.97 -9.93
C LEU A 427 -6.66 -21.34 -11.28
N LYS A 428 -5.64 -21.87 -11.96
CA LYS A 428 -5.25 -21.39 -13.29
C LYS A 428 -6.36 -21.62 -14.33
N ASP A 429 -6.99 -22.78 -14.29
CA ASP A 429 -8.11 -23.12 -15.15
C ASP A 429 -9.28 -22.16 -14.86
N PHE A 430 -9.60 -21.92 -13.59
CA PHE A 430 -10.61 -20.94 -13.19
C PHE A 430 -10.32 -19.52 -13.70
N ARG A 431 -9.06 -19.06 -13.61
CA ARG A 431 -8.64 -17.77 -14.16
C ARG A 431 -8.84 -17.70 -15.67
N SER A 432 -8.45 -18.76 -16.38
CA SER A 432 -8.61 -18.81 -17.85
C SER A 432 -10.06 -18.90 -18.30
N GLU A 433 -10.92 -19.58 -17.54
CA GLU A 433 -12.37 -19.67 -17.78
C GLU A 433 -13.06 -18.32 -17.54
N SER A 434 -12.62 -17.60 -16.50
CA SER A 434 -13.27 -16.35 -16.05
C SER A 434 -12.82 -15.12 -16.83
N LEU A 435 -11.54 -15.03 -17.22
CA LEU A 435 -10.97 -13.87 -17.93
C LEU A 435 -11.14 -13.91 -19.47
N SER A 436 -12.15 -14.64 -19.98
CA SER A 436 -12.42 -14.66 -21.43
C SER A 436 -12.77 -13.24 -21.95
N GLY A 437 -12.26 -12.89 -23.15
CA GLY A 437 -11.76 -11.56 -23.53
C GLY A 437 -12.67 -10.33 -23.64
N ASP A 438 -13.80 -10.25 -22.93
CA ASP A 438 -14.70 -9.07 -22.92
C ASP A 438 -15.08 -8.61 -21.48
N MET A 439 -14.27 -8.93 -20.47
CA MET A 439 -14.55 -8.53 -19.08
C MET A 439 -14.34 -7.02 -18.89
N ALA A 440 -15.27 -6.35 -18.19
CA ALA A 440 -15.13 -4.94 -17.84
C ALA A 440 -13.91 -4.72 -16.91
N SER A 441 -13.27 -3.55 -16.99
CA SER A 441 -12.07 -3.24 -16.18
C SER A 441 -12.31 -3.38 -14.68
N ALA A 442 -13.48 -2.93 -14.19
CA ALA A 442 -13.89 -3.09 -12.79
C ALA A 442 -14.00 -4.57 -12.37
N ASP A 443 -14.63 -5.38 -13.22
CA ASP A 443 -14.82 -6.81 -12.98
C ASP A 443 -13.46 -7.56 -13.00
N ALA A 444 -12.58 -7.21 -13.93
CA ALA A 444 -11.24 -7.78 -14.02
C ALA A 444 -10.37 -7.42 -12.81
N MET A 445 -10.41 -6.16 -12.36
CA MET A 445 -9.67 -5.71 -11.17
C MET A 445 -10.15 -6.44 -9.91
N LEU A 446 -11.46 -6.43 -9.66
CA LEU A 446 -12.05 -7.16 -8.52
C LEU A 446 -11.68 -8.65 -8.60
N PHE A 447 -11.80 -9.27 -9.79
CA PHE A 447 -11.42 -10.67 -9.97
C PHE A 447 -9.96 -10.92 -9.59
N GLU A 448 -9.02 -10.08 -10.01
CA GLU A 448 -7.60 -10.22 -9.69
C GLU A 448 -7.33 -10.00 -8.19
N LYS A 449 -8.05 -9.11 -7.51
CA LYS A 449 -7.97 -8.93 -6.03
C LYS A 449 -8.46 -10.18 -5.30
N PHE A 450 -9.63 -10.71 -5.67
CA PHE A 450 -10.12 -11.98 -5.11
C PHE A 450 -9.18 -13.14 -5.43
N TYR A 451 -8.68 -13.23 -6.66
CA TYR A 451 -7.78 -14.29 -7.09
C TYR A 451 -6.46 -14.26 -6.33
N SER A 452 -5.87 -13.07 -6.17
CA SER A 452 -4.62 -12.89 -5.42
C SER A 452 -4.78 -13.21 -3.94
N GLU A 453 -5.87 -12.78 -3.30
CA GLU A 453 -6.13 -13.12 -1.90
C GLU A 453 -6.42 -14.62 -1.73
N VAL A 454 -7.22 -15.25 -2.60
CA VAL A 454 -7.49 -16.70 -2.56
C VAL A 454 -6.21 -17.50 -2.74
N LYS A 455 -5.32 -17.07 -3.65
CA LYS A 455 -4.01 -17.69 -3.84
C LYS A 455 -3.14 -17.51 -2.61
N ALA A 456 -3.08 -16.31 -2.04
CA ALA A 456 -2.32 -16.02 -0.82
C ALA A 456 -2.82 -16.88 0.37
N GLN A 457 -4.13 -17.01 0.54
CA GLN A 457 -4.73 -17.86 1.58
C GLN A 457 -4.47 -19.34 1.36
N LEU A 458 -4.50 -19.82 0.11
CA LEU A 458 -4.14 -21.19 -0.24
C LEU A 458 -2.69 -21.47 0.13
N ASP A 459 -1.76 -20.61 -0.30
CA ASP A 459 -0.33 -20.75 -0.04
C ASP A 459 -0.06 -20.68 1.47
N ALA A 460 -0.68 -19.74 2.19
CA ALA A 460 -0.60 -19.61 3.64
C ALA A 460 -1.16 -20.86 4.36
N SER A 461 -2.25 -21.44 3.89
CA SER A 461 -2.83 -22.65 4.48
C SER A 461 -1.88 -23.84 4.33
N PHE A 462 -1.30 -24.04 3.14
CA PHE A 462 -0.29 -25.09 2.93
C PHE A 462 0.95 -24.87 3.79
N ALA A 463 1.43 -23.64 3.86
CA ALA A 463 2.57 -23.27 4.66
C ALA A 463 2.31 -23.48 6.16
N LYS A 464 1.13 -23.13 6.66
CA LYS A 464 0.70 -23.39 8.05
C LYS A 464 0.67 -24.89 8.37
N LYS A 465 0.16 -25.73 7.45
CA LYS A 465 0.16 -27.19 7.62
C LYS A 465 1.57 -27.76 7.61
N SER A 466 2.44 -27.27 6.72
CA SER A 466 3.86 -27.63 6.71
C SER A 466 4.57 -27.21 8.01
N TYR A 467 4.35 -25.97 8.45
CA TYR A 467 4.95 -25.39 9.65
C TYR A 467 4.53 -26.13 10.93
N SER A 468 3.23 -26.43 11.08
CA SER A 468 2.69 -27.16 12.24
C SER A 468 3.19 -28.60 12.35
N GLY A 469 3.75 -29.16 11.27
CA GLY A 469 4.21 -30.55 11.23
C GLY A 469 3.08 -31.56 11.33
N GLU A 470 1.85 -31.19 10.97
CA GLU A 470 0.72 -32.12 10.87
C GLU A 470 1.01 -33.15 9.76
N HIS A 471 0.93 -34.45 10.11
CA HIS A 471 1.16 -35.53 9.15
C HIS A 471 -0.18 -35.99 8.57
N PHE A 472 -0.29 -36.01 7.25
CA PHE A 472 -1.46 -36.47 6.52
C PHE A 472 -1.17 -37.81 5.84
N ALA A 473 -2.15 -38.70 5.80
CA ALA A 473 -1.97 -40.03 5.20
C ALA A 473 -1.83 -39.97 3.67
N ASP A 474 -2.52 -39.02 3.03
CA ASP A 474 -2.41 -38.74 1.60
C ASP A 474 -2.67 -37.26 1.28
N TYR A 475 -2.43 -36.88 0.03
CA TYR A 475 -2.66 -35.52 -0.45
C TYR A 475 -4.15 -35.13 -0.46
N ARG A 476 -5.08 -36.09 -0.46
CA ARG A 476 -6.52 -35.82 -0.48
C ARG A 476 -7.02 -35.37 0.89
N GLU A 477 -6.49 -35.97 1.95
CA GLU A 477 -6.73 -35.58 3.33
C GLU A 477 -6.20 -34.17 3.59
N LEU A 478 -4.97 -33.87 3.15
CA LEU A 478 -4.39 -32.53 3.20
C LEU A 478 -5.25 -31.52 2.41
N MET A 479 -5.65 -31.85 1.17
CA MET A 479 -6.52 -30.99 0.38
C MET A 479 -7.85 -30.72 1.09
N SER A 480 -8.44 -31.73 1.76
CA SER A 480 -9.69 -31.52 2.52
C SER A 480 -9.50 -30.60 3.71
N ALA A 481 -8.36 -30.70 4.41
CA ALA A 481 -8.02 -29.79 5.51
C ALA A 481 -7.82 -28.36 4.99
N VAL A 482 -7.02 -28.18 3.94
CA VAL A 482 -6.77 -26.87 3.32
C VAL A 482 -8.05 -26.24 2.78
N SER A 483 -8.93 -27.01 2.12
CA SER A 483 -10.21 -26.46 1.64
C SER A 483 -11.10 -25.98 2.78
N ARG A 484 -11.09 -26.62 3.96
CA ARG A 484 -11.83 -26.14 5.13
C ARG A 484 -11.25 -24.84 5.66
N ASP A 485 -9.93 -24.79 5.83
CA ASP A 485 -9.22 -23.58 6.27
C ASP A 485 -9.49 -22.41 5.32
N MET A 486 -9.48 -22.65 4.00
CA MET A 486 -9.83 -21.65 2.99
C MET A 486 -11.28 -21.18 3.07
N ILE A 487 -12.25 -22.07 3.29
CA ILE A 487 -13.66 -21.68 3.44
C ILE A 487 -13.84 -20.78 4.66
N ASP A 488 -13.18 -21.13 5.77
CA ASP A 488 -13.26 -20.35 7.00
C ASP A 488 -12.53 -19.00 6.86
N ALA A 489 -11.38 -18.96 6.19
CA ALA A 489 -10.67 -17.72 5.88
C ALA A 489 -11.49 -16.82 4.95
N PHE A 490 -12.03 -17.36 3.86
CA PHE A 490 -12.77 -16.60 2.84
C PHE A 490 -14.03 -15.93 3.39
N ARG A 491 -14.72 -16.59 4.34
CA ARG A 491 -15.89 -16.02 5.02
C ARG A 491 -15.61 -14.75 5.84
N ASN A 492 -14.34 -14.51 6.18
CA ASN A 492 -13.94 -13.39 7.03
C ASN A 492 -13.20 -12.29 6.25
N ILE A 493 -13.05 -12.42 4.92
CA ILE A 493 -12.40 -11.40 4.10
C ILE A 493 -13.40 -10.27 3.84
N ASP A 494 -13.05 -9.06 4.27
CA ASP A 494 -13.73 -7.85 3.81
C ASP A 494 -13.07 -7.38 2.51
N VAL A 495 -13.82 -7.44 1.41
CA VAL A 495 -13.32 -7.14 0.07
C VAL A 495 -13.00 -5.65 -0.07
N TRP A 496 -13.74 -4.78 0.62
CA TRP A 496 -13.48 -3.34 0.60
C TRP A 496 -12.18 -2.98 1.30
N SER A 497 -11.69 -3.83 2.20
CA SER A 497 -10.35 -3.67 2.78
C SER A 497 -9.21 -3.94 1.78
N LEU A 498 -9.50 -4.57 0.63
CA LEU A 498 -8.53 -4.88 -0.42
C LEU A 498 -8.49 -3.83 -1.54
N VAL A 499 -9.45 -2.89 -1.55
CA VAL A 499 -9.64 -1.90 -2.61
C VAL A 499 -9.21 -0.53 -2.10
N ASN A 500 -8.11 -0.03 -2.66
CA ASN A 500 -7.61 1.32 -2.40
C ASN A 500 -8.16 2.30 -3.44
N PHE A 501 -8.04 3.61 -3.17
CA PHE A 501 -8.45 4.62 -4.16
C PHE A 501 -7.64 4.50 -5.46
N GLU A 502 -6.37 4.10 -5.37
CA GLU A 502 -5.52 3.83 -6.54
C GLU A 502 -6.14 2.78 -7.48
N ASP A 503 -6.75 1.71 -6.94
CA ASP A 503 -7.40 0.68 -7.74
C ASP A 503 -8.62 1.24 -8.50
N VAL A 504 -9.38 2.13 -7.86
CA VAL A 504 -10.55 2.78 -8.45
C VAL A 504 -10.13 3.80 -9.51
N ALA A 505 -9.03 4.51 -9.25
CA ALA A 505 -8.41 5.42 -10.21
C ALA A 505 -7.91 4.67 -11.45
N ASP A 506 -7.26 3.52 -11.30
CA ASP A 506 -6.81 2.72 -12.45
C ASP A 506 -7.97 2.22 -13.31
N VAL A 507 -9.09 1.81 -12.68
CA VAL A 507 -10.33 1.43 -13.37
C VAL A 507 -10.94 2.64 -14.11
N ALA A 508 -10.93 3.82 -13.48
CA ALA A 508 -11.40 5.06 -14.08
C ALA A 508 -10.51 5.49 -15.26
N GLN A 509 -9.19 5.37 -15.13
CA GLN A 509 -8.22 5.66 -16.17
C GLN A 509 -8.46 4.79 -17.41
N ALA A 510 -8.64 3.47 -17.24
CA ALA A 510 -8.92 2.56 -18.33
C ALA A 510 -10.22 2.94 -19.08
N GLU A 511 -11.24 3.42 -18.36
CA GLU A 511 -12.50 3.90 -18.97
C GLU A 511 -12.31 5.23 -19.71
N ILE A 512 -11.52 6.16 -19.16
CA ILE A 512 -11.16 7.42 -19.83
C ILE A 512 -10.43 7.10 -21.15
N GLU A 513 -9.47 6.18 -21.11
CA GLU A 513 -8.74 5.74 -22.30
C GLU A 513 -9.66 5.11 -23.34
N ALA A 514 -10.61 4.27 -22.92
CA ALA A 514 -11.58 3.66 -23.81
C ALA A 514 -12.51 4.70 -24.47
N LYS A 515 -13.02 5.69 -23.72
CA LYS A 515 -13.95 6.71 -24.22
C LYS A 515 -13.30 7.80 -25.05
N HIS A 516 -12.07 8.19 -24.72
CA HIS A 516 -11.39 9.37 -25.27
C HIS A 516 -10.18 9.03 -26.14
N SER A 517 -10.01 7.77 -26.54
CA SER A 517 -8.97 7.34 -27.49
C SER A 517 -9.19 7.92 -28.89
N VAL A 518 -8.09 8.35 -29.53
CA VAL A 518 -8.13 8.81 -30.93
C VAL A 518 -8.20 7.59 -31.86
N PRO A 519 -9.13 7.55 -32.84
CA PRO A 519 -9.34 6.38 -33.72
C PRO A 519 -8.12 5.95 -34.55
N GLU A 520 -7.11 6.81 -34.68
CA GLU A 520 -5.91 6.57 -35.49
C GLU A 520 -4.73 6.03 -34.66
N GLY A 521 -4.87 4.80 -34.14
CA GLY A 521 -3.78 3.84 -33.84
C GLY A 521 -2.58 4.28 -32.98
N THR A 522 -2.59 5.49 -32.46
CA THR A 522 -1.63 6.04 -31.50
C THR A 522 -2.33 6.04 -30.16
N LYS A 523 -1.64 5.66 -29.08
CA LYS A 523 -2.17 5.70 -27.70
C LYS A 523 -2.42 7.14 -27.19
N ASN A 524 -2.75 8.07 -28.08
CA ASN A 524 -2.96 9.47 -27.76
C ASN A 524 -4.45 9.67 -27.43
N LEU A 525 -4.71 10.40 -26.34
CA LEU A 525 -6.05 10.79 -25.93
C LEU A 525 -6.43 12.15 -26.51
N THR A 526 -7.73 12.45 -26.55
CA THR A 526 -8.20 13.82 -26.82
C THR A 526 -7.73 14.80 -25.73
N GLU A 527 -7.69 16.11 -26.02
CA GLU A 527 -7.35 17.13 -25.01
C GLU A 527 -8.22 17.03 -23.74
N ARG A 528 -9.50 16.68 -23.93
CA ARG A 528 -10.44 16.40 -22.82
C ARG A 528 -10.05 15.15 -22.04
N GLY A 529 -9.63 14.09 -22.72
CA GLY A 529 -9.13 12.86 -22.09
C GLY A 529 -7.87 13.10 -21.26
N ASN A 530 -6.89 13.86 -21.78
CA ASN A 530 -5.69 14.25 -21.02
C ASN A 530 -6.07 15.08 -19.79
N SER A 531 -6.97 16.05 -19.93
CA SER A 531 -7.41 16.88 -18.80
C SER A 531 -8.14 16.09 -17.71
N LEU A 532 -8.87 15.02 -18.07
CA LEU A 532 -9.49 14.10 -17.10
C LEU A 532 -8.45 13.22 -16.39
N GLN A 533 -7.40 12.79 -17.11
CA GLN A 533 -6.30 12.03 -16.50
C GLN A 533 -5.50 12.89 -15.53
N ASP A 534 -5.15 14.12 -15.92
CA ASP A 534 -4.43 15.06 -15.05
C ASP A 534 -5.22 15.28 -13.75
N LEU A 535 -6.53 15.52 -13.86
CA LEU A 535 -7.39 15.75 -12.70
C LEU A 535 -7.55 14.50 -11.81
N LEU A 536 -7.56 13.30 -12.40
CA LEU A 536 -7.56 12.05 -11.65
C LEU A 536 -6.23 11.83 -10.91
N GLU A 537 -5.11 12.16 -11.54
CA GLU A 537 -3.77 12.06 -10.96
C GLU A 537 -3.57 13.07 -9.81
N ASP A 538 -4.15 14.26 -9.92
CA ASP A 538 -4.21 15.24 -8.82
C ASP A 538 -4.90 14.63 -7.60
N PHE A 539 -6.02 13.91 -7.78
CA PHE A 539 -6.68 13.20 -6.69
C PHE A 539 -5.88 12.01 -6.15
N LYS A 540 -5.12 11.29 -7.00
CA LYS A 540 -4.21 10.22 -6.53
C LYS A 540 -3.15 10.81 -5.61
N THR A 541 -2.49 11.88 -6.05
CA THR A 541 -1.45 12.61 -5.29
C THR A 541 -2.01 13.17 -3.99
N LEU A 542 -3.22 13.72 -4.01
CA LEU A 542 -3.92 14.22 -2.82
C LEU A 542 -4.08 13.14 -1.75
N VAL A 543 -4.44 11.92 -2.14
CA VAL A 543 -4.66 10.79 -1.21
C VAL A 543 -3.35 10.18 -0.72
N SER A 544 -2.37 9.99 -1.61
CA SER A 544 -1.12 9.30 -1.28
C SER A 544 -0.09 10.18 -0.57
N GLU A 545 -0.11 11.49 -0.83
CA GLU A 545 0.94 12.41 -0.34
C GLU A 545 0.37 13.56 0.50
N THR A 546 -0.57 14.35 -0.05
CA THR A 546 -0.98 15.61 0.58
C THR A 546 -1.76 15.39 1.87
N ILE A 547 -2.77 14.53 1.88
CA ILE A 547 -3.61 14.25 3.07
C ILE A 547 -2.76 13.67 4.24
N PRO A 548 -1.91 12.65 4.03
CA PRO A 548 -0.99 12.17 5.06
C PRO A 548 -0.03 13.26 5.58
N ASP A 549 0.56 14.07 4.69
CA ASP A 549 1.49 15.14 5.07
C ASP A 549 0.79 16.27 5.87
N VAL A 550 -0.48 16.58 5.58
CA VAL A 550 -1.30 17.50 6.40
C VAL A 550 -1.43 16.94 7.82
N ALA A 551 -1.83 15.67 7.94
CA ALA A 551 -2.05 15.03 9.24
C ALA A 551 -0.78 14.97 10.09
N ASP A 552 0.34 14.54 9.50
CA ASP A 552 1.65 14.47 10.17
C ASP A 552 2.16 15.87 10.55
N THR A 553 2.01 16.86 9.68
CA THR A 553 2.48 18.22 9.96
C THR A 553 1.68 18.87 11.09
N ILE A 554 0.35 18.72 11.10
CA ILE A 554 -0.54 19.28 12.13
C ILE A 554 -0.19 18.70 13.52
N LEU A 555 0.06 17.39 13.59
CA LEU A 555 0.40 16.70 14.83
C LEU A 555 1.89 16.68 15.14
N SER A 556 2.74 17.28 14.31
CA SER A 556 4.18 17.31 14.56
C SER A 556 4.50 17.99 15.90
N LYS A 557 5.39 17.39 16.69
CA LYS A 557 5.81 17.95 17.99
C LYS A 557 6.28 19.42 17.91
N PRO A 558 7.05 19.85 16.88
CA PRO A 558 7.45 21.25 16.76
C PRO A 558 6.26 22.20 16.64
N LEU A 559 5.22 21.82 15.88
CA LEU A 559 4.04 22.65 15.69
C LEU A 559 3.17 22.68 16.94
N VAL A 560 2.89 21.52 17.52
CA VAL A 560 2.09 21.40 18.76
C VAL A 560 2.74 22.19 19.90
N ARG A 561 4.06 22.13 20.05
CA ARG A 561 4.80 22.93 21.05
C ARG A 561 4.59 24.43 20.83
N ARG A 562 4.65 24.90 19.58
CA ARG A 562 4.43 26.30 19.22
C ARG A 562 3.00 26.75 19.54
N ILE A 563 2.01 25.92 19.20
CA ILE A 563 0.60 26.16 19.51
C ILE A 563 0.42 26.31 21.02
N ILE A 564 0.93 25.36 21.81
CA ILE A 564 0.82 25.39 23.27
C ILE A 564 1.50 26.63 23.87
N GLU A 565 2.70 26.99 23.42
CA GLU A 565 3.42 28.17 23.91
C GLU A 565 2.65 29.47 23.65
N ARG A 566 2.01 29.60 22.49
CA ARG A 566 1.18 30.76 22.15
C ARG A 566 -0.13 30.80 22.92
N MET A 567 -0.84 29.67 23.03
CA MET A 567 -2.03 29.55 23.87
C MET A 567 -1.75 30.03 25.31
N ARG A 568 -0.58 29.67 25.87
CA ARG A 568 -0.20 30.07 27.24
C ARG A 568 0.21 31.54 27.36
N SER A 569 0.88 32.10 26.34
CA SER A 569 1.40 33.47 26.39
C SER A 569 0.36 34.52 25.98
N GLU A 570 -0.52 34.20 25.03
CA GLU A 570 -1.50 35.12 24.43
C GLU A 570 -2.93 34.84 24.89
N GLY A 571 -3.21 33.68 25.50
CA GLY A 571 -4.54 33.31 26.00
C GLY A 571 -5.53 32.94 24.89
N THR A 572 -5.02 32.44 23.77
CA THR A 572 -5.77 32.07 22.56
C THR A 572 -6.26 30.61 22.60
N SER A 573 -7.24 30.28 21.75
CA SER A 573 -7.77 28.92 21.63
C SER A 573 -6.90 28.03 20.75
N VAL A 574 -6.98 26.70 20.91
CA VAL A 574 -6.28 25.72 20.04
C VAL A 574 -6.63 25.95 18.57
N VAL A 575 -7.91 26.21 18.29
CA VAL A 575 -8.44 26.38 16.93
C VAL A 575 -7.87 27.62 16.25
N ASP A 576 -7.77 28.73 16.98
CA ASP A 576 -7.23 29.98 16.42
C ASP A 576 -5.74 29.84 16.12
N GLU A 577 -4.98 29.24 17.03
CA GLU A 577 -3.54 29.00 16.82
C GLU A 577 -3.26 28.00 15.70
N LEU A 578 -4.10 26.98 15.54
CA LEU A 578 -4.02 26.04 14.42
C LEU A 578 -4.23 26.77 13.08
N ALA A 579 -5.27 27.60 12.98
CA ALA A 579 -5.52 28.39 11.77
C ALA A 579 -4.35 29.34 11.43
N HIS A 580 -3.81 30.05 12.43
CA HIS A 580 -2.64 30.91 12.25
C HIS A 580 -1.39 30.12 11.86
N ALA A 581 -1.21 28.92 12.40
CA ALA A 581 -0.11 28.05 12.06
C ALA A 581 -0.16 27.58 10.60
N ILE A 582 -1.36 27.25 10.11
CA ILE A 582 -1.60 26.85 8.71
C ILE A 582 -1.37 28.02 7.76
N GLU A 583 -1.89 29.21 8.07
CA GLU A 583 -1.65 30.41 7.26
C GLU A 583 -0.17 30.82 7.20
N GLY A 584 0.57 30.57 8.29
CA GLY A 584 2.00 30.84 8.39
C GLY A 584 2.91 29.83 7.68
N ALA A 585 2.38 28.73 7.13
CA ALA A 585 3.16 27.66 6.49
C ALA A 585 3.54 28.01 5.04
N SER A 586 4.46 28.97 4.85
CA SER A 586 4.83 29.47 3.52
C SER A 586 5.51 28.45 2.59
N GLU A 587 6.13 27.41 3.15
CA GLU A 587 6.88 26.39 2.40
C GLU A 587 5.99 25.29 1.78
N LYS A 588 4.72 25.19 2.20
CA LYS A 588 3.77 24.17 1.72
C LYS A 588 3.00 24.65 0.46
N SER A 589 2.56 23.70 -0.37
CA SER A 589 1.76 23.96 -1.58
C SER A 589 0.40 24.58 -1.24
N ASP A 590 -0.25 25.20 -2.23
CA ASP A 590 -1.57 25.78 -2.03
C ASP A 590 -2.63 24.69 -1.79
N GLU A 591 -2.54 23.55 -2.48
CA GLU A 591 -3.38 22.37 -2.24
C GLU A 591 -3.29 21.85 -0.80
N TRP A 592 -2.07 21.79 -0.25
CA TRP A 592 -1.86 21.41 1.15
C TRP A 592 -2.52 22.41 2.10
N LYS A 593 -2.39 23.71 1.84
CA LYS A 593 -2.99 24.76 2.70
C LYS A 593 -4.51 24.72 2.66
N ASP A 594 -5.08 24.48 1.48
CA ASP A 594 -6.52 24.41 1.32
C ASP A 594 -7.10 23.18 2.03
N GLU A 595 -6.40 22.03 1.96
CA GLU A 595 -6.79 20.84 2.74
C GLU A 595 -6.66 21.07 4.24
N ALA A 596 -5.53 21.62 4.71
CA ALA A 596 -5.32 21.90 6.13
C ALA A 596 -6.34 22.91 6.68
N LYS A 597 -6.71 23.93 5.89
CA LYS A 597 -7.77 24.88 6.27
C LYS A 597 -9.12 24.21 6.41
N ARG A 598 -9.48 23.31 5.48
CA ARG A 598 -10.73 22.53 5.57
C ARG A 598 -10.80 21.78 6.90
N TRP A 599 -9.72 21.07 7.25
CA TRP A 599 -9.66 20.31 8.49
C TRP A 599 -9.74 21.20 9.73
N ALA A 600 -9.12 22.38 9.71
CA ALA A 600 -9.23 23.34 10.80
C ALA A 600 -10.66 23.93 10.93
N GLU A 601 -11.38 24.10 9.83
CA GLU A 601 -12.78 24.53 9.83
C GLU A 601 -13.73 23.44 10.31
N ASP A 602 -13.52 22.19 9.86
CA ASP A 602 -14.28 21.02 10.30
C ASP A 602 -14.09 20.80 11.80
N PHE A 603 -12.84 20.86 12.30
CA PHE A 603 -12.54 20.79 13.73
C PHE A 603 -13.17 21.94 14.54
N ARG A 604 -13.22 23.15 13.97
CA ARG A 604 -13.92 24.29 14.61
C ARG A 604 -15.42 24.03 14.75
N ALA A 605 -16.03 23.31 13.81
CA ALA A 605 -17.47 23.02 13.81
C ALA A 605 -17.91 22.03 14.91
N GLU A 606 -16.98 21.25 15.48
CA GLU A 606 -17.26 20.26 16.54
C GLU A 606 -17.51 20.85 17.95
N ASN A 607 -17.64 22.18 18.09
CA ASN A 607 -17.87 22.89 19.36
C ASN A 607 -16.76 22.68 20.43
N VAL A 608 -15.51 22.47 19.99
CA VAL A 608 -14.34 22.28 20.86
C VAL A 608 -14.02 23.50 21.74
N ALA A 609 -14.52 24.69 21.37
CA ALA A 609 -14.30 25.93 22.10
C ALA A 609 -14.84 25.93 23.55
N GLU A 610 -15.72 24.98 23.90
CA GLU A 610 -16.25 24.80 25.26
C GLU A 610 -15.37 23.89 26.14
N LEU A 611 -14.40 23.17 25.56
CA LEU A 611 -13.49 22.28 26.27
C LEU A 611 -12.34 23.06 26.93
N ASP A 612 -11.79 22.51 28.02
CA ASP A 612 -10.54 23.04 28.57
C ASP A 612 -9.36 22.72 27.61
N ALA A 613 -8.22 23.39 27.80
CA ALA A 613 -7.08 23.27 26.89
C ALA A 613 -6.54 21.83 26.72
N PRO A 614 -6.35 21.01 27.79
CA PRO A 614 -5.94 19.62 27.61
C PRO A 614 -6.95 18.78 26.83
N HIS A 615 -8.25 18.92 27.09
CA HIS A 615 -9.27 18.13 26.37
C HIS A 615 -9.43 18.62 24.93
N ALA A 616 -9.26 19.91 24.65
CA ALA A 616 -9.25 20.44 23.29
C ALA A 616 -8.05 19.93 22.47
N LEU A 617 -6.86 19.84 23.08
CA LEU A 617 -5.68 19.25 22.45
C LEU A 617 -5.86 17.74 22.20
N LEU A 618 -6.45 17.01 23.16
CA LEU A 618 -6.80 15.60 22.99
C LEU A 618 -7.81 15.41 21.85
N ALA A 619 -8.83 16.27 21.78
CA ALA A 619 -9.84 16.23 20.71
C ALA A 619 -9.20 16.48 19.34
N LEU A 620 -8.26 17.43 19.23
CA LEU A 620 -7.50 17.65 17.99
C LEU A 620 -6.74 16.39 17.57
N LEU A 621 -6.05 15.74 18.52
CA LEU A 621 -5.31 14.51 18.25
C LEU A 621 -6.24 13.40 17.73
N GLN A 622 -7.38 13.19 18.39
CA GLN A 622 -8.37 12.19 17.98
C GLN A 622 -8.97 12.50 16.61
N PHE A 623 -9.39 13.75 16.39
CA PHE A 623 -9.97 14.22 15.15
C PHE A 623 -9.07 13.96 13.95
N ILE A 624 -7.78 14.32 14.02
CA ILE A 624 -6.86 14.14 12.89
C ILE A 624 -6.65 12.66 12.54
N HIS A 625 -6.59 11.77 13.54
CA HIS A 625 -6.44 10.32 13.31
C HIS A 625 -7.72 9.66 12.76
N GLU A 626 -8.89 10.21 13.07
CA GLU A 626 -10.18 9.79 12.53
C GLU A 626 -10.38 10.31 11.10
N GLU A 627 -10.12 11.60 10.87
CA GLU A 627 -10.25 12.26 9.57
C GLU A 627 -9.32 11.64 8.52
N LEU A 628 -8.06 11.34 8.87
CA LEU A 628 -7.14 10.65 7.94
C LEU A 628 -7.70 9.29 7.48
N GLY A 629 -8.28 8.52 8.40
CA GLY A 629 -8.87 7.22 8.11
C GLY A 629 -10.12 7.31 7.25
N ALA A 630 -10.90 8.39 7.39
CA ALA A 630 -12.10 8.62 6.60
C ALA A 630 -11.79 9.20 5.21
N ALA A 631 -10.89 10.19 5.15
CA ALA A 631 -10.60 11.00 3.97
C ALA A 631 -9.89 10.23 2.85
N THR A 632 -9.14 9.19 3.19
CA THR A 632 -8.39 8.37 2.21
C THR A 632 -9.22 7.24 1.59
N THR A 633 -10.47 7.03 2.05
CA THR A 633 -11.33 5.98 1.49
C THR A 633 -11.79 6.32 0.07
N PRO A 634 -11.96 5.32 -0.82
CA PRO A 634 -12.45 5.57 -2.18
C PRO A 634 -13.80 6.28 -2.22
N SER A 635 -14.68 6.00 -1.26
CA SER A 635 -15.99 6.66 -1.15
C SER A 635 -15.86 8.13 -0.80
N ALA A 636 -14.99 8.50 0.15
CA ALA A 636 -14.83 9.88 0.56
C ALA A 636 -14.30 10.75 -0.60
N ILE A 637 -13.38 10.22 -1.40
CA ILE A 637 -12.85 10.92 -2.57
C ILE A 637 -13.90 11.06 -3.67
N ALA A 638 -14.70 10.03 -3.94
CA ALA A 638 -15.81 10.16 -4.88
C ALA A 638 -16.84 11.21 -4.42
N ASP A 639 -17.21 11.20 -3.12
CA ASP A 639 -18.11 12.19 -2.53
C ASP A 639 -17.52 13.61 -2.58
N ARG A 640 -16.20 13.76 -2.45
CA ARG A 640 -15.50 15.04 -2.62
C ARG A 640 -15.58 15.55 -4.06
N VAL A 641 -15.26 14.70 -5.03
CA VAL A 641 -15.37 15.04 -6.47
C VAL A 641 -16.81 15.46 -6.79
N LYS A 642 -17.79 14.77 -6.20
CA LYS A 642 -19.20 15.13 -6.31
C LYS A 642 -19.52 16.49 -5.72
N ALA A 643 -19.07 16.78 -4.50
CA ALA A 643 -19.32 18.06 -3.87
C ALA A 643 -18.73 19.22 -4.70
N GLU A 644 -17.53 19.05 -5.25
CA GLU A 644 -16.89 20.03 -6.14
C GLU A 644 -17.66 20.19 -7.46
N ALA A 645 -18.08 19.08 -8.09
CA ALA A 645 -18.89 19.10 -9.30
C ALA A 645 -20.25 19.81 -9.08
N ASP A 646 -20.95 19.47 -7.99
CA ASP A 646 -22.26 20.02 -7.65
C ASP A 646 -22.17 21.53 -7.32
N ALA A 647 -21.10 21.94 -6.63
CA ALA A 647 -20.83 23.36 -6.36
C ALA A 647 -20.59 24.15 -7.67
N MET A 648 -19.76 23.64 -8.57
CA MET A 648 -19.50 24.26 -9.87
C MET A 648 -20.75 24.30 -10.76
N GLU A 649 -21.54 23.23 -10.77
CA GLU A 649 -22.80 23.15 -11.50
C GLU A 649 -23.82 24.17 -10.96
N SER A 650 -23.95 24.29 -9.64
CA SER A 650 -24.86 25.27 -9.02
C SER A 650 -24.48 26.72 -9.35
N ALA A 651 -23.19 27.05 -9.37
CA ALA A 651 -22.69 28.36 -9.76
C ALA A 651 -22.94 28.67 -11.25
N TYR A 652 -22.85 27.66 -12.12
CA TYR A 652 -23.22 27.80 -13.53
C TYR A 652 -24.73 28.00 -13.69
N LEU A 653 -25.55 27.21 -13.01
CA LEU A 653 -27.02 27.32 -13.06
C LEU A 653 -27.51 28.68 -12.55
N ALA A 654 -26.86 29.25 -11.51
CA ALA A 654 -27.16 30.60 -11.06
C ALA A 654 -26.93 31.65 -12.15
N LYS A 655 -25.81 31.57 -12.89
CA LYS A 655 -25.54 32.45 -14.04
C LYS A 655 -26.56 32.27 -15.17
N VAL A 656 -27.01 31.04 -15.43
CA VAL A 656 -28.05 30.76 -16.42
C VAL A 656 -29.39 31.36 -16.00
N GLN A 657 -29.77 31.23 -14.72
CA GLN A 657 -31.01 31.82 -14.19
C GLN A 657 -31.01 33.35 -14.28
N GLU A 658 -29.89 34.01 -13.96
CA GLU A 658 -29.73 35.45 -14.14
C GLU A 658 -29.88 35.84 -15.62
N TRP A 659 -29.26 35.08 -16.52
CA TRP A 659 -29.39 35.27 -17.97
C TRP A 659 -30.84 35.10 -18.45
N GLU A 660 -31.56 34.07 -17.97
CA GLU A 660 -32.97 33.84 -18.32
C GLU A 660 -33.87 34.99 -17.84
N GLN A 661 -33.61 35.55 -16.66
CA GLN A 661 -34.34 36.71 -16.15
C GLN A 661 -34.09 37.96 -17.02
N ILE A 662 -32.84 38.21 -17.42
CA ILE A 662 -32.49 39.33 -18.31
C ILE A 662 -33.17 39.15 -19.68
N CYS A 663 -33.14 37.94 -20.24
CA CYS A 663 -33.82 37.62 -21.49
C CYS A 663 -35.34 37.83 -21.40
N ALA A 664 -35.97 37.38 -20.30
CA ALA A 664 -37.40 37.58 -20.07
C ALA A 664 -37.77 39.07 -19.96
N GLN A 665 -36.93 39.86 -19.27
CA GLN A 665 -37.12 41.31 -19.15
C GLN A 665 -36.98 42.01 -20.52
N ILE A 666 -35.95 41.68 -21.29
CA ILE A 666 -35.75 42.22 -22.65
C ILE A 666 -36.92 41.83 -23.56
N GLU A 667 -37.42 40.61 -23.46
CA GLU A 667 -38.54 40.14 -24.26
C GLU A 667 -39.85 40.86 -23.90
N GLN A 668 -40.07 41.14 -22.61
CA GLN A 668 -41.21 41.94 -22.14
C GLN A 668 -41.13 43.40 -22.65
N GLU A 669 -39.94 44.01 -22.62
CA GLU A 669 -39.71 45.34 -23.19
C GLU A 669 -39.92 45.34 -24.72
N ASN A 670 -39.42 44.32 -25.41
CA ASN A 670 -39.61 44.12 -26.85
C ASN A 670 -41.07 43.88 -27.23
N HIS A 671 -41.87 43.26 -26.35
CA HIS A 671 -43.31 43.11 -26.56
C HIS A 671 -44.02 44.48 -26.56
N ILE A 672 -43.70 45.35 -25.60
CA ILE A 672 -44.24 46.71 -25.53
C ILE A 672 -43.84 47.54 -26.77
N ILE A 673 -42.60 47.38 -27.24
CA ILE A 673 -42.12 48.03 -28.47
C ILE A 673 -42.90 47.54 -29.70
N ARG A 674 -43.16 46.22 -29.80
CA ARG A 674 -43.99 45.64 -30.86
C ARG A 674 -45.41 46.21 -30.86
N GLU A 675 -46.09 46.19 -29.72
CA GLU A 675 -47.46 46.74 -29.60
C GLU A 675 -47.52 48.23 -29.96
N ARG A 676 -46.51 49.01 -29.55
CA ARG A 676 -46.44 50.45 -29.88
C ARG A 676 -46.23 50.67 -31.37
N ASN A 677 -45.34 49.91 -32.00
CA ASN A 677 -45.07 49.99 -33.44
C ASN A 677 -46.30 49.55 -34.26
N GLU A 678 -46.98 48.48 -33.84
CA GLU A 678 -48.25 48.04 -34.46
C GLU A 678 -49.34 49.11 -34.36
N LYS A 679 -49.49 49.73 -33.17
CA LYS A 679 -50.46 50.82 -32.96
C LYS A 679 -50.13 52.05 -33.81
N ARG A 680 -48.85 52.39 -33.95
CA ARG A 680 -48.38 53.45 -34.85
C ARG A 680 -48.78 53.15 -36.29
N GLU A 681 -48.55 51.93 -36.77
CA GLU A 681 -48.93 51.55 -38.13
C GLU A 681 -50.44 51.56 -38.37
N GLN A 682 -51.22 51.12 -37.38
CA GLN A 682 -52.68 51.18 -37.45
C GLN A 682 -53.18 52.62 -37.55
N LEU A 683 -52.67 53.53 -36.70
CA LEU A 683 -53.04 54.95 -36.73
C LEU A 683 -52.65 55.62 -38.04
N LEU A 684 -51.48 55.28 -38.61
CA LEU A 684 -51.06 55.77 -39.91
C LEU A 684 -52.00 55.28 -41.03
N ARG A 685 -52.41 54.00 -40.99
CA ARG A 685 -53.39 53.43 -41.93
C ARG A 685 -54.76 54.10 -41.82
N GLU A 686 -55.30 54.23 -40.61
CA GLU A 686 -56.62 54.86 -40.39
C GLU A 686 -56.67 56.31 -40.88
N VAL A 687 -55.59 57.08 -40.66
CA VAL A 687 -55.53 58.48 -41.11
C VAL A 687 -55.37 58.58 -42.63
N GLN A 688 -54.67 57.65 -43.24
CA GLN A 688 -54.58 57.55 -44.69
C GLN A 688 -55.94 57.19 -45.32
N GLU A 689 -56.63 56.18 -44.79
CA GLU A 689 -57.96 55.77 -45.27
C GLU A 689 -59.00 56.88 -45.10
N ARG A 690 -58.99 57.60 -43.96
CA ARG A 690 -59.87 58.76 -43.75
C ARG A 690 -59.61 59.87 -44.76
N TYR A 691 -58.35 60.21 -44.99
CA TYR A 691 -58.00 61.23 -45.98
C TYR A 691 -58.41 60.83 -47.40
N GLU A 692 -58.21 59.57 -47.79
CA GLU A 692 -58.67 59.05 -49.08
C GLU A 692 -60.19 59.13 -49.23
N SER A 693 -60.94 58.84 -48.16
CA SER A 693 -62.40 58.96 -48.14
C SER A 693 -62.88 60.42 -48.22
N GLU A 694 -62.23 61.34 -47.51
CA GLU A 694 -62.52 62.78 -47.54
C GLU A 694 -62.21 63.38 -48.92
N LEU A 695 -61.11 62.95 -49.55
CA LEU A 695 -60.73 63.36 -50.89
C LEU A 695 -61.71 62.86 -51.95
N ALA A 696 -62.17 61.61 -51.83
CA ALA A 696 -63.18 61.05 -52.73
C ALA A 696 -64.55 61.75 -52.59
N GLN A 697 -64.95 62.11 -51.36
CA GLN A 697 -66.15 62.91 -51.12
C GLN A 697 -66.03 64.31 -51.72
N TYR A 698 -64.89 64.98 -51.50
CA TYR A 698 -64.61 66.28 -52.11
C TYR A 698 -64.66 66.23 -53.65
N GLU A 699 -64.05 65.21 -54.28
CA GLU A 699 -64.10 65.05 -55.74
C GLU A 699 -65.52 64.81 -56.25
N ALA A 700 -66.34 64.06 -55.53
CA ALA A 700 -67.74 63.82 -55.89
C ALA A 700 -68.59 65.09 -55.78
N GLU A 701 -68.41 65.88 -54.72
CA GLU A 701 -69.09 67.16 -54.52
C GLU A 701 -68.65 68.20 -55.55
N LEU A 702 -67.37 68.22 -55.92
CA LEU A 702 -66.82 69.11 -56.94
C LEU A 702 -67.37 68.80 -58.34
N ARG A 703 -67.54 67.50 -58.67
CA ARG A 703 -68.22 67.08 -59.91
C ARG A 703 -69.68 67.54 -59.94
N HIS A 704 -70.42 67.35 -58.84
CA HIS A 704 -71.81 67.79 -58.74
C HIS A 704 -71.97 69.31 -58.78
N PHE A 705 -71.00 70.06 -58.23
CA PHE A 705 -70.92 71.51 -58.36
C PHE A 705 -70.69 71.96 -59.81
N ASN A 706 -69.73 71.33 -60.52
CA ASN A 706 -69.45 71.62 -61.93
C ASN A 706 -70.65 71.32 -62.83
N ASP A 707 -71.32 70.18 -62.64
CA ASP A 707 -72.52 69.79 -63.40
C ASP A 707 -73.67 70.82 -63.24
N LYS A 708 -73.89 71.33 -62.02
CA LYS A 708 -74.90 72.38 -61.75
C LYS A 708 -74.55 73.74 -62.37
N MET A 709 -73.27 74.10 -62.39
CA MET A 709 -72.79 75.31 -63.06
C MET A 709 -72.95 75.23 -64.59
N GLU A 710 -72.70 74.05 -65.17
CA GLU A 710 -72.81 73.81 -66.61
C GLU A 710 -74.28 73.79 -67.09
N GLN A 711 -75.20 73.20 -66.31
CA GLN A 711 -76.65 73.25 -66.59
C GLN A 711 -77.23 74.67 -66.57
N ARG A 712 -76.69 75.59 -65.76
CA ARG A 712 -77.07 77.01 -65.78
C ARG A 712 -76.57 77.72 -67.05
N ARG A 713 -75.35 77.42 -67.49
CA ARG A 713 -74.74 78.03 -68.69
C ARG A 713 -75.52 77.69 -69.96
N ILE A 714 -76.09 76.48 -70.05
CA ILE A 714 -76.91 76.02 -71.18
C ILE A 714 -78.30 76.69 -71.19
N ARG A 715 -78.92 76.97 -70.02
CA ARG A 715 -80.21 77.69 -69.93
C ARG A 715 -80.13 79.18 -70.30
N SER A 716 -78.98 79.83 -70.15
CA SER A 716 -78.81 81.27 -70.42
C SER A 716 -78.62 81.66 -71.90
N VAL A 717 -78.58 80.71 -72.85
CA VAL A 717 -78.26 80.99 -74.28
C VAL A 717 -79.46 80.79 -75.23
N SER A 718 -80.66 80.42 -74.73
CA SER A 718 -81.79 79.96 -75.56
C SER A 718 -82.99 80.93 -75.71
N VAL A 719 -82.90 82.22 -75.37
CA VAL A 719 -84.03 83.17 -75.59
C VAL A 719 -83.50 84.54 -76.03
N LEU A 720 -83.53 84.83 -77.34
CA LEU A 720 -83.60 86.17 -77.95
C LEU A 720 -83.66 86.03 -79.50
N SER A 721 -84.86 86.03 -80.10
CA SER A 721 -85.19 86.52 -81.46
C SER A 721 -86.71 86.61 -81.70
N GLU A 722 -87.17 87.86 -81.87
CA GLU A 722 -88.32 88.42 -82.63
C GLU A 722 -89.67 87.67 -82.72
N ASP A 723 -90.74 88.16 -82.08
CA ASP A 723 -91.69 89.14 -82.64
C ASP A 723 -92.90 89.42 -81.70
N GLY A 724 -93.29 90.69 -81.58
CA GLY A 724 -94.68 91.14 -81.41
C GLY A 724 -95.49 90.86 -80.13
N SER A 725 -95.38 91.76 -79.14
CA SER A 725 -96.41 92.15 -78.13
C SER A 725 -96.55 91.33 -76.83
N PRO A 726 -96.90 91.98 -75.70
CA PRO A 726 -96.49 91.53 -74.37
C PRO A 726 -97.55 90.68 -73.64
N SER A 727 -97.10 89.70 -72.86
CA SER A 727 -97.84 89.17 -71.71
C SER A 727 -96.86 88.85 -70.58
N VAL A 728 -97.26 89.24 -69.36
CA VAL A 728 -96.47 89.26 -68.13
C VAL A 728 -96.51 87.91 -67.43
N ALA A 729 -95.34 87.35 -67.10
CA ALA A 729 -95.13 86.48 -65.94
C ALA A 729 -93.66 86.58 -65.45
N PRO A 730 -93.40 86.65 -64.13
CA PRO A 730 -92.05 86.80 -63.59
C PRO A 730 -91.28 85.45 -63.52
N PRO A 731 -89.93 85.45 -63.57
CA PRO A 731 -89.12 84.29 -63.20
C PRO A 731 -88.85 84.26 -61.69
N VAL A 732 -88.81 83.05 -61.12
CA VAL A 732 -88.40 82.74 -59.74
C VAL A 732 -86.88 82.57 -59.69
N GLU A 733 -86.18 83.26 -58.79
CA GLU A 733 -84.74 83.12 -58.54
C GLU A 733 -84.46 81.94 -57.59
N GLU A 734 -83.69 80.94 -58.02
CA GLU A 734 -83.08 79.93 -57.13
C GLU A 734 -81.67 80.39 -56.69
N PRO A 735 -81.28 80.22 -55.41
CA PRO A 735 -79.96 80.63 -54.90
C PRO A 735 -78.79 79.82 -55.50
N LEU A 736 -77.59 80.43 -55.53
CA LEU A 736 -76.36 79.86 -56.08
C LEU A 736 -75.84 78.65 -55.25
N PRO A 737 -75.35 77.56 -55.88
CA PRO A 737 -74.67 76.48 -55.16
C PRO A 737 -73.29 76.93 -54.62
N VAL A 738 -72.91 76.43 -53.45
CA VAL A 738 -71.64 76.73 -52.74
C VAL A 738 -70.53 75.80 -53.24
N GLU A 739 -69.33 76.34 -53.43
CA GLU A 739 -68.14 75.57 -53.84
C GLU A 739 -67.64 74.69 -52.66
N PRO A 740 -67.39 73.39 -52.87
CA PRO A 740 -66.91 72.50 -51.80
C PRO A 740 -65.48 72.86 -51.38
N THR A 741 -65.17 72.65 -50.09
CA THR A 741 -63.87 72.98 -49.49
C THR A 741 -62.92 71.79 -49.54
N LYS A 742 -61.67 72.01 -49.97
CA LYS A 742 -60.66 70.95 -50.11
C LYS A 742 -60.22 70.42 -48.73
N PRO A 743 -60.09 69.10 -48.54
CA PRO A 743 -59.58 68.54 -47.29
C PRO A 743 -58.12 68.93 -47.01
N GLU A 744 -57.78 69.01 -45.72
CA GLU A 744 -56.44 69.36 -45.24
C GLU A 744 -55.38 68.33 -45.68
N PRO A 745 -54.12 68.74 -45.96
CA PRO A 745 -53.08 67.83 -46.43
C PRO A 745 -52.78 66.70 -45.43
N LEU A 746 -52.51 65.49 -45.93
CA LEU A 746 -52.21 64.30 -45.13
C LEU A 746 -50.87 64.40 -44.36
N GLU A 747 -49.89 65.10 -44.93
CA GLU A 747 -48.52 65.21 -44.44
C GLU A 747 -48.39 65.73 -42.98
N PRO A 748 -49.04 66.83 -42.56
CA PRO A 748 -49.01 67.28 -41.18
C PRO A 748 -49.63 66.27 -40.21
N LYS A 749 -50.72 65.60 -40.58
CA LYS A 749 -51.38 64.57 -39.75
C LYS A 749 -50.49 63.34 -39.57
N VAL A 750 -49.80 62.90 -40.62
CA VAL A 750 -48.81 61.81 -40.57
C VAL A 750 -47.59 62.19 -39.73
N PHE A 751 -47.13 63.44 -39.84
CA PHE A 751 -46.01 63.94 -39.05
C PHE A 751 -46.33 63.99 -37.56
N GLU A 752 -47.54 64.42 -37.18
CA GLU A 752 -48.01 64.41 -35.79
C GLU A 752 -48.05 62.99 -35.21
N ILE A 753 -48.55 62.00 -35.96
CA ILE A 753 -48.58 60.60 -35.51
C ILE A 753 -47.16 60.05 -35.34
N LYS A 754 -46.26 60.32 -36.29
CA LYS A 754 -44.85 59.90 -36.19
C LYS A 754 -44.12 60.60 -35.04
N ALA A 755 -44.48 61.84 -34.70
CA ALA A 755 -43.92 62.57 -33.57
C ALA A 755 -44.44 62.07 -32.21
N GLN A 756 -45.72 61.69 -32.13
CA GLN A 756 -46.34 61.15 -30.92
C GLN A 756 -45.99 59.67 -30.68
N TYR A 757 -45.78 58.91 -31.76
CA TYR A 757 -45.39 57.50 -31.74
C TYR A 757 -44.09 57.30 -32.55
N PRO A 758 -42.91 57.62 -31.97
CA PRO A 758 -41.63 57.28 -32.56
C PRO A 758 -41.48 55.75 -32.68
N GLU A 759 -40.78 55.32 -33.73
CA GLU A 759 -40.48 53.91 -33.99
C GLU A 759 -39.45 53.40 -32.98
N GLY A 760 -39.78 52.33 -32.26
CA GLY A 760 -38.84 51.68 -31.34
C GLY A 760 -38.08 50.55 -32.01
N GLU A 761 -36.78 50.45 -31.77
CA GLU A 761 -35.93 49.33 -32.19
C GLU A 761 -35.94 48.21 -31.14
N LEU A 762 -36.01 46.95 -31.58
CA LEU A 762 -35.97 45.80 -30.68
C LEU A 762 -34.57 45.65 -30.08
N LYS A 763 -34.51 45.42 -28.77
CA LYS A 763 -33.27 45.15 -28.06
C LYS A 763 -32.81 43.71 -28.36
N PRO A 764 -31.51 43.48 -28.63
CA PRO A 764 -30.98 42.14 -28.85
C PRO A 764 -30.93 41.34 -27.54
N LEU A 765 -31.16 40.03 -27.62
CA LEU A 765 -31.01 39.12 -26.49
C LEU A 765 -29.52 38.81 -26.24
N PRO A 766 -29.05 38.79 -24.98
CA PRO A 766 -27.67 38.42 -24.66
C PRO A 766 -27.40 36.94 -24.98
N GLU A 767 -26.15 36.60 -25.29
CA GLU A 767 -25.74 35.21 -25.55
C GLU A 767 -25.79 34.36 -24.27
N LYS A 768 -26.17 33.08 -24.40
CA LYS A 768 -26.24 32.15 -23.26
C LYS A 768 -24.85 31.92 -22.69
N PRO A 769 -24.65 32.01 -21.36
CA PRO A 769 -23.36 31.73 -20.75
C PRO A 769 -22.93 30.28 -21.02
N GLN A 770 -21.70 30.11 -21.49
CA GLN A 770 -21.08 28.79 -21.67
C GLN A 770 -20.54 28.27 -20.32
N PRO A 771 -20.66 26.96 -20.03
CA PRO A 771 -20.06 26.40 -18.83
C PRO A 771 -18.53 26.47 -18.93
N ASP A 772 -17.87 26.69 -17.79
CA ASP A 772 -16.43 26.53 -17.70
C ASP A 772 -16.06 25.09 -18.10
N PRO A 773 -15.06 24.86 -18.97
CA PRO A 773 -14.58 23.52 -19.31
C PRO A 773 -14.37 22.63 -18.07
N LYS A 774 -13.90 23.20 -16.96
CA LYS A 774 -13.71 22.48 -15.68
C LYS A 774 -15.01 21.88 -15.14
N VAL A 775 -16.14 22.59 -15.23
CA VAL A 775 -17.45 22.07 -14.78
C VAL A 775 -17.77 20.77 -15.51
N THR A 776 -17.51 20.71 -16.82
CA THR A 776 -17.80 19.50 -17.61
C THR A 776 -16.86 18.35 -17.32
N LEU A 777 -15.61 18.63 -16.94
CA LEU A 777 -14.63 17.62 -16.53
C LEU A 777 -14.99 17.03 -15.17
N TYR A 778 -15.30 17.87 -14.18
CA TYR A 778 -15.68 17.42 -12.84
C TYR A 778 -16.97 16.60 -12.81
N ILE A 779 -17.98 17.00 -13.59
CA ILE A 779 -19.23 16.22 -13.73
C ILE A 779 -18.94 14.85 -14.33
N GLU A 780 -18.11 14.80 -15.38
CA GLU A 780 -17.76 13.54 -16.03
C GLU A 780 -16.96 12.63 -15.10
N LEU A 781 -16.01 13.17 -14.35
CA LEU A 781 -15.24 12.39 -13.37
C LEU A 781 -16.11 11.93 -12.20
N ARG A 782 -17.01 12.78 -11.68
CA ARG A 782 -18.00 12.42 -10.64
C ARG A 782 -18.80 11.20 -11.07
N ASP A 783 -19.42 11.29 -12.25
CA ASP A 783 -20.32 10.25 -12.77
C ASP A 783 -19.51 8.96 -13.04
N LEU A 784 -18.26 9.09 -13.47
CA LEU A 784 -17.35 7.98 -13.65
C LEU A 784 -17.01 7.29 -12.32
N LEU A 785 -16.48 8.01 -11.32
CA LEU A 785 -16.05 7.44 -10.05
C LEU A 785 -17.22 6.84 -9.27
N HIS A 786 -18.35 7.55 -9.15
CA HIS A 786 -19.54 7.00 -8.50
C HIS A 786 -20.15 5.83 -9.26
N GLY A 787 -20.18 5.91 -10.60
CA GLY A 787 -20.65 4.81 -11.44
C GLY A 787 -19.82 3.56 -11.21
N LYS A 788 -18.47 3.68 -11.24
CA LYS A 788 -17.57 2.53 -11.03
C LYS A 788 -17.62 1.99 -9.62
N LEU A 789 -17.69 2.83 -8.58
CA LEU A 789 -17.86 2.36 -7.21
C LEU A 789 -19.19 1.63 -7.00
N ALA A 790 -20.27 2.12 -7.60
CA ALA A 790 -21.57 1.45 -7.54
C ALA A 790 -21.56 0.11 -8.28
N ASP A 791 -20.99 0.08 -9.49
CA ASP A 791 -20.80 -1.15 -10.27
C ASP A 791 -20.00 -2.18 -9.46
N MET A 792 -18.88 -1.76 -8.83
CA MET A 792 -18.05 -2.62 -8.01
C MET A 792 -18.79 -3.19 -6.80
N LYS A 793 -19.59 -2.37 -6.09
CA LYS A 793 -20.45 -2.83 -4.97
C LYS A 793 -21.50 -3.85 -5.40
N GLU A 794 -22.13 -3.64 -6.56
CA GLU A 794 -23.12 -4.58 -7.06
C GLU A 794 -22.47 -5.91 -7.49
N ARG A 795 -21.29 -5.82 -8.11
CA ARG A 795 -20.55 -6.98 -8.65
C ARG A 795 -19.81 -7.78 -7.58
N GLU A 796 -19.42 -7.17 -6.48
CA GLU A 796 -18.74 -7.79 -5.35
C GLU A 796 -19.46 -9.06 -4.88
N ASN A 797 -20.74 -8.98 -4.52
CA ASN A 797 -21.51 -10.12 -4.02
C ASN A 797 -21.55 -11.29 -5.02
N VAL A 798 -21.68 -10.98 -6.31
CA VAL A 798 -21.70 -11.99 -7.38
C VAL A 798 -20.33 -12.66 -7.51
N MET A 799 -19.26 -11.86 -7.42
CA MET A 799 -17.88 -12.35 -7.48
C MET A 799 -17.56 -13.21 -6.25
N GLU A 800 -17.90 -12.75 -5.05
CA GLU A 800 -17.72 -13.46 -3.80
C GLU A 800 -18.44 -14.82 -3.83
N GLU A 801 -19.70 -14.85 -4.26
CA GLU A 801 -20.44 -16.10 -4.43
C GLU A 801 -19.79 -17.04 -5.46
N ALA A 802 -19.29 -16.50 -6.58
CA ALA A 802 -18.61 -17.28 -7.60
C ALA A 802 -17.32 -17.92 -7.07
N PHE A 803 -16.49 -17.13 -6.38
CA PHE A 803 -15.27 -17.60 -5.73
C PHE A 803 -15.59 -18.60 -4.61
N ALA A 804 -16.56 -18.33 -3.74
CA ALA A 804 -16.95 -19.26 -2.67
C ALA A 804 -17.44 -20.62 -3.23
N ARG A 805 -18.27 -20.59 -4.29
CA ARG A 805 -18.69 -21.82 -4.98
C ARG A 805 -17.51 -22.53 -5.63
N ARG A 806 -16.56 -21.78 -6.20
CA ARG A 806 -15.36 -22.36 -6.81
C ARG A 806 -14.43 -22.96 -5.77
N VAL A 807 -14.19 -22.30 -4.63
CA VAL A 807 -13.40 -22.82 -3.50
C VAL A 807 -13.92 -24.19 -3.03
N LEU A 808 -15.25 -24.35 -2.96
CA LEU A 808 -15.88 -25.64 -2.65
C LEU A 808 -15.65 -26.72 -3.71
N ARG A 809 -15.40 -26.33 -4.97
CA ARG A 809 -15.19 -27.24 -6.11
C ARG A 809 -13.71 -27.46 -6.43
N LEU A 810 -12.81 -26.58 -5.98
CA LEU A 810 -11.37 -26.65 -6.23
C LEU A 810 -10.79 -28.04 -5.92
N GLN A 811 -11.27 -28.67 -4.84
CA GLN A 811 -10.85 -30.03 -4.49
C GLN A 811 -11.26 -31.04 -5.57
N ALA A 812 -12.52 -31.03 -6.00
CA ALA A 812 -13.04 -32.00 -6.98
C ALA A 812 -12.42 -31.80 -8.37
N GLU A 813 -12.26 -30.54 -8.79
CA GLU A 813 -11.66 -30.17 -10.07
C GLU A 813 -10.17 -30.48 -10.09
N GLY A 814 -9.45 -30.17 -9.00
CA GLY A 814 -8.05 -30.57 -8.84
C GLY A 814 -7.87 -32.08 -8.93
N LEU A 815 -8.72 -32.86 -8.24
CA LEU A 815 -8.68 -34.32 -8.30
C LEU A 815 -8.96 -34.89 -9.70
N SER A 816 -9.68 -34.16 -10.56
CA SER A 816 -9.91 -34.56 -11.95
C SER A 816 -8.70 -34.31 -12.87
N SER A 817 -7.77 -33.45 -12.44
CA SER A 817 -6.56 -33.07 -13.19
C SER A 817 -5.29 -33.80 -12.73
N THR A 818 -5.40 -34.88 -11.96
CA THR A 818 -4.22 -35.58 -11.39
C THR A 818 -3.29 -36.21 -12.42
N GLU A 819 -3.78 -36.50 -13.63
CA GLU A 819 -2.99 -37.11 -14.70
C GLU A 819 -2.01 -36.13 -15.38
N SER A 820 -2.24 -34.82 -15.27
CA SER A 820 -1.40 -33.79 -15.88
C SER A 820 -0.35 -33.20 -14.93
N VAL A 821 -0.28 -33.67 -13.67
CA VAL A 821 0.55 -33.08 -12.63
C VAL A 821 1.69 -34.02 -12.23
N SER A 822 2.92 -33.51 -12.30
CA SER A 822 4.15 -34.17 -11.86
C SER A 822 4.84 -33.39 -10.73
N VAL A 823 5.53 -34.09 -9.82
CA VAL A 823 6.31 -33.53 -8.71
C VAL A 823 7.80 -33.68 -9.00
N ASN A 824 8.59 -32.61 -8.81
CA ASN A 824 10.01 -32.60 -9.14
C ASN A 824 10.85 -33.06 -7.93
N LEU A 825 11.65 -34.12 -8.09
CA LEU A 825 12.43 -34.69 -7.00
C LEU A 825 13.80 -34.03 -6.78
N SER A 826 14.21 -33.11 -7.64
CA SER A 826 15.52 -32.46 -7.61
C SER A 826 15.44 -31.14 -6.83
N LYS A 827 15.50 -30.01 -7.53
CA LYS A 827 15.46 -28.67 -6.93
C LYS A 827 14.25 -28.47 -6.02
N GLY A 828 13.08 -28.96 -6.43
CA GLY A 828 11.85 -28.78 -5.64
C GLY A 828 11.93 -29.42 -4.24
N PHE A 829 12.50 -30.62 -4.13
CA PHE A 829 12.64 -31.28 -2.84
C PHE A 829 13.78 -30.67 -2.01
N LEU A 830 14.87 -30.23 -2.65
CA LEU A 830 15.92 -29.46 -1.98
C LEU A 830 15.34 -28.19 -1.36
N ASP A 831 14.59 -27.38 -2.12
CA ASP A 831 13.97 -26.13 -1.65
C ASP A 831 13.03 -26.39 -0.44
N HIS A 832 12.31 -27.52 -0.44
CA HIS A 832 11.49 -27.95 0.70
C HIS A 832 12.35 -28.28 1.93
N LEU A 833 13.45 -29.03 1.77
CA LEU A 833 14.36 -29.37 2.86
C LEU A 833 15.09 -28.14 3.40
N MET A 834 15.47 -27.21 2.52
CA MET A 834 16.01 -25.90 2.90
C MET A 834 15.04 -25.18 3.83
N SER A 835 13.76 -25.11 3.45
CA SER A 835 12.74 -24.38 4.21
C SER A 835 12.28 -25.07 5.50
N SER A 836 12.24 -26.41 5.52
CA SER A 836 11.64 -27.19 6.62
C SER A 836 12.64 -27.70 7.66
N ARG A 837 13.89 -27.98 7.27
CA ARG A 837 14.88 -28.68 8.12
C ARG A 837 16.25 -28.00 8.18
N ILE A 838 16.81 -27.60 7.05
CA ILE A 838 18.20 -27.11 6.98
C ILE A 838 18.27 -25.67 7.52
N ARG A 839 17.39 -24.79 7.06
CA ARG A 839 17.27 -23.42 7.58
C ARG A 839 16.38 -23.39 8.82
N GLY A 840 16.99 -23.72 9.96
CA GLY A 840 16.27 -23.97 11.22
C GLY A 840 15.49 -22.77 11.76
N LEU A 841 15.88 -21.52 11.45
CA LEU A 841 15.14 -20.32 11.88
C LEU A 841 13.78 -20.19 11.17
N GLY A 842 13.56 -20.91 10.06
CA GLY A 842 12.27 -21.03 9.35
C GLY A 842 11.11 -21.52 10.23
N ARG A 843 11.44 -22.14 11.37
CA ARG A 843 10.49 -22.69 12.35
C ARG A 843 10.10 -21.71 13.46
N LEU A 844 10.65 -20.50 13.43
CA LEU A 844 10.38 -19.45 14.40
C LEU A 844 9.32 -18.50 13.88
N LEU A 845 8.50 -18.00 14.80
CA LEU A 845 7.46 -17.01 14.54
C LEU A 845 7.76 -15.80 15.45
N PRO A 846 8.22 -14.67 14.89
CA PRO A 846 8.53 -13.47 15.67
C PRO A 846 7.24 -12.84 16.18
N ARG A 847 7.15 -12.68 17.50
CA ARG A 847 6.10 -11.94 18.20
C ARG A 847 6.69 -10.71 18.82
N ILE A 848 6.34 -9.55 18.29
CA ILE A 848 6.76 -8.28 18.90
C ILE A 848 6.31 -8.24 20.37
N SER A 849 7.23 -7.89 21.26
CA SER A 849 6.95 -7.81 22.69
C SER A 849 7.11 -6.40 23.21
N ARG A 850 8.22 -5.72 22.86
CA ARG A 850 8.53 -4.37 23.38
C ARG A 850 9.36 -3.52 22.41
N VAL A 851 9.18 -2.20 22.52
CA VAL A 851 10.05 -1.19 21.89
C VAL A 851 10.40 -0.13 22.93
N TYR A 852 11.66 0.29 22.94
CA TYR A 852 12.11 1.44 23.74
C TYR A 852 12.55 2.57 22.83
N LEU A 853 12.04 3.77 23.10
CA LEU A 853 12.40 5.00 22.40
C LEU A 853 12.91 6.05 23.38
N ARG A 854 13.74 6.98 22.89
CA ARG A 854 14.31 8.07 23.68
C ARG A 854 14.09 9.42 23.01
N ASP A 855 13.85 10.45 23.80
CA ASP A 855 13.96 11.83 23.30
C ASP A 855 15.45 12.23 23.28
N PRO A 856 16.05 12.54 22.11
CA PRO A 856 17.47 12.91 22.03
C PRO A 856 17.78 14.25 22.72
N LYS A 857 16.77 15.13 22.90
CA LYS A 857 16.94 16.40 23.64
C LYS A 857 16.79 16.22 25.14
N THR A 858 15.98 15.24 25.56
CA THR A 858 15.70 14.93 26.96
C THR A 858 16.05 13.48 27.22
N THR A 859 17.33 13.18 27.37
CA THR A 859 17.84 11.79 27.44
C THR A 859 17.27 10.96 28.59
N ASP A 860 16.76 11.63 29.62
CA ASP A 860 16.12 10.99 30.78
C ASP A 860 14.67 10.56 30.49
N LEU A 861 14.05 11.04 29.41
CA LEU A 861 12.69 10.66 29.00
C LEU A 861 12.75 9.43 28.09
N LEU A 862 12.14 8.34 28.57
CA LEU A 862 11.98 7.10 27.83
C LEU A 862 10.51 6.83 27.52
N TYR A 863 10.28 6.28 26.33
CA TYR A 863 9.00 5.73 25.94
C TYR A 863 9.09 4.22 25.89
N LEU A 864 8.11 3.55 26.48
CA LEU A 864 7.93 2.11 26.40
C LEU A 864 6.68 1.84 25.56
N VAL A 865 6.87 1.12 24.47
CA VAL A 865 5.77 0.52 23.72
C VAL A 865 5.71 -0.96 24.09
N SER A 866 4.59 -1.38 24.65
CA SER A 866 4.34 -2.78 25.02
C SER A 866 3.28 -3.39 24.14
N TYR A 867 3.55 -4.61 23.67
CA TYR A 867 2.69 -5.36 22.77
C TYR A 867 2.13 -6.57 23.51
N ARG A 868 0.82 -6.79 23.40
CA ARG A 868 0.13 -7.95 23.98
C ARG A 868 -0.73 -8.62 22.93
N HIS A 869 -0.35 -9.84 22.59
CA HIS A 869 -1.04 -10.67 21.60
C HIS A 869 -2.03 -11.62 22.28
N PHE A 870 -3.29 -11.60 21.85
CA PHE A 870 -4.35 -12.50 22.34
C PHE A 870 -5.26 -12.93 21.19
N GLY A 871 -5.06 -14.16 20.69
CA GLY A 871 -5.77 -14.64 19.48
C GLY A 871 -5.50 -13.70 18.31
N ASP A 872 -6.53 -13.31 17.58
CA ASP A 872 -6.41 -12.44 16.40
C ASP A 872 -6.35 -10.93 16.75
N ASN A 873 -6.03 -10.58 18.00
CA ASN A 873 -5.93 -9.19 18.44
C ASN A 873 -4.54 -8.89 19.01
N LEU A 874 -3.98 -7.77 18.56
CA LEU A 874 -2.78 -7.17 19.11
C LEU A 874 -3.13 -5.87 19.81
N THR A 875 -2.89 -5.81 21.12
CA THR A 875 -3.03 -4.57 21.90
C THR A 875 -1.66 -3.94 22.07
N ILE A 876 -1.53 -2.70 21.61
CA ILE A 876 -0.32 -1.89 21.70
C ILE A 876 -0.59 -0.78 22.71
N THR A 877 0.31 -0.64 23.67
CA THR A 877 0.25 0.42 24.68
C THR A 877 1.53 1.22 24.60
N VAL A 878 1.41 2.50 24.29
CA VAL A 878 2.53 3.46 24.33
C VAL A 878 2.40 4.25 25.60
N GLY A 879 3.50 4.39 26.32
CA GLY A 879 3.56 5.32 27.41
C GLY A 879 4.97 5.84 27.65
N SER A 880 5.05 6.87 28.48
CA SER A 880 6.29 7.58 28.79
C SER A 880 6.64 7.55 30.28
N THR A 881 7.93 7.58 30.59
CA THR A 881 8.46 7.72 31.96
C THR A 881 9.80 8.43 31.96
N PHE A 882 10.13 9.11 33.05
CA PHE A 882 11.45 9.67 33.27
C PHE A 882 12.30 8.67 34.05
N LEU A 883 13.46 8.32 33.50
CA LEU A 883 14.51 7.60 34.22
C LEU A 883 14.89 8.38 35.48
N ARG A 884 14.82 7.71 36.63
CA ARG A 884 15.17 8.28 37.94
C ARG A 884 16.56 7.89 38.39
#